data_AF-A0A936VTC0-F1
#
_entry.id   AF-A0A936VTC0-F1
#
_cell.length_a   1.000
_cell.length_b   1.000
_cell.length_c   1.000
_cell.angle_alpha   90.00
_cell.angle_beta   90.00
_cell.angle_gamma   90.00
#
_symmetry.space_group_name_H-M   'P 1'
#
loop_
_entity.id
_entity.type
_entity.pdbx_description
1 polymer ?
#
loop_
_entity_poly.entity_id
_entity_poly.type
_entity_poly.pdbx_seq_one_letter_code
_entity_poly.pdbx_strand_id
1 'polypeptide(L)'
;MFFFNYKAARLYAVLFILFSCATKSVALATIGDQVWEDINANGVFDKYEPGINGVQVKLYADVDRNGIPDGSALASTQTSFSVTGNGYYYFPNLTPGYYLIQFVLPFSFYFSPQKVSSTNELLDSDPNPTTGFTNTIQVIGNEYNTQFDAGIFRKTTVGDYIWFDQNIDGIQNNDEQGLNGITVLLYNSAHALIDQTATQNHPTTQKSGYYQFNQVPPGKFYIKINLPNGKGYKASLANRTTEDKDNDIDHSNGDNTSALFDVIYNTPKTDVDGALYYAQSIGNKVWLDVDRDGIQDTNESGINQIQVYLYNKLTNVLVDTKLTSTNALGESGTFVFENLAINSYYIKLDVPTFYYVTKSNQTTEANDSDIDHMNGLNTSSTISLSEYESNKNQDIGLFKAFRLGNYVWNDIGQGASYMNGIQDSNEEAEPNVLVYLFDSNDMIIDSQYTDNTGKFEFLVDEGQYYLKFNTPNNKTFTFPNQSSESIDSDVTGTFGFGTTELLTILPNTNEMDIDAGLAPAGVLAIRNLNFWISDSEERILKWTLDNPEDVAKIHLEQKINSSFQTIYESTSDFAMNEYSIQKETYEIQYYRLTIYEKNGFVTKSKILLVNPQQKSNFYLAYFNMNKLFIETKKAVEGDLTVSVHSIDGATLLIKNIQNRQSSSVFELDANDIPQGSYLIRIQEGEKNNVIKIVK
;
A
#
# COMPACT_ATOMS: atom_id res chain seq x y z
N MET A 1 -56.15 -124.22 65.32
CA MET A 1 -55.70 -124.44 66.72
C MET A 1 -54.79 -123.26 67.08
N PHE A 2 -55.13 -122.39 68.05
CA PHE A 2 -55.09 -122.60 69.52
C PHE A 2 -53.63 -122.79 70.02
N PHE A 3 -53.09 -122.22 71.12
CA PHE A 3 -53.52 -121.29 72.20
C PHE A 3 -52.25 -120.96 73.07
N PHE A 4 -52.09 -119.95 73.98
CA PHE A 4 -52.87 -118.76 74.39
C PHE A 4 -52.01 -117.77 75.25
N ASN A 5 -52.41 -116.49 75.33
CA ASN A 5 -52.24 -115.49 76.41
C ASN A 5 -50.88 -115.07 77.08
N TYR A 6 -50.53 -113.78 76.84
CA TYR A 6 -50.46 -112.66 77.82
C TYR A 6 -49.82 -112.81 79.22
N LYS A 7 -48.81 -111.94 79.48
CA LYS A 7 -49.00 -110.73 80.35
C LYS A 7 -47.87 -109.69 80.18
N ALA A 8 -48.24 -108.41 80.14
CA ALA A 8 -47.33 -107.25 80.16
C ALA A 8 -46.92 -106.89 81.62
N ALA A 9 -45.95 -106.02 81.93
CA ALA A 9 -45.18 -105.06 81.13
C ALA A 9 -43.83 -104.75 81.82
N ARG A 10 -42.74 -104.43 81.08
CA ARG A 10 -41.54 -103.66 81.53
C ARG A 10 -40.50 -103.45 80.41
N LEU A 11 -39.49 -102.61 80.71
CA LEU A 11 -38.40 -102.08 79.86
C LEU A 11 -38.85 -100.98 78.87
N TYR A 12 -38.06 -99.94 78.59
CA TYR A 12 -36.60 -99.79 78.74
C TYR A 12 -36.14 -98.57 79.56
N ALA A 13 -35.00 -98.71 80.23
CA ALA A 13 -34.12 -97.58 80.53
C ALA A 13 -33.23 -97.30 79.30
N VAL A 14 -33.17 -96.04 78.86
CA VAL A 14 -32.28 -95.61 77.77
C VAL A 14 -31.54 -94.35 78.20
N LEU A 15 -30.24 -94.53 78.45
CA LEU A 15 -29.13 -93.65 78.09
C LEU A 15 -29.47 -92.15 77.92
N PHE A 16 -29.17 -91.34 78.95
CA PHE A 16 -28.96 -89.89 78.78
C PHE A 16 -27.71 -89.67 77.93
N ILE A 17 -27.86 -89.61 76.60
CA ILE A 17 -26.81 -89.08 75.73
C ILE A 17 -26.81 -87.56 75.90
N LEU A 18 -25.73 -87.03 76.46
CA LEU A 18 -25.38 -85.61 76.35
C LEU A 18 -25.00 -85.32 74.89
N PHE A 19 -26.00 -85.21 74.01
CA PHE A 19 -25.87 -84.37 72.83
C PHE A 19 -25.93 -82.92 73.30
N SER A 20 -24.80 -82.42 73.78
CA SER A 20 -24.50 -81.01 73.63
C SER A 20 -24.50 -80.75 72.12
N CYS A 21 -25.61 -80.22 71.62
CA CYS A 21 -25.65 -79.64 70.30
C CYS A 21 -24.67 -78.47 70.35
N ALA A 22 -23.45 -78.71 69.85
CA ALA A 22 -22.53 -77.63 69.56
C ALA A 22 -23.22 -76.77 68.50
N THR A 23 -23.83 -75.67 68.95
CA THR A 23 -24.30 -74.62 68.07
C THR A 23 -23.09 -74.17 67.29
N LYS A 24 -23.02 -74.56 66.01
CA LYS A 24 -21.93 -74.19 65.11
C LYS A 24 -22.02 -72.68 64.97
N SER A 25 -21.25 -71.96 65.77
CA SER A 25 -21.23 -70.50 65.80
C SER A 25 -20.97 -70.03 64.38
N VAL A 26 -21.96 -69.38 63.78
CA VAL A 26 -21.81 -68.83 62.45
C VAL A 26 -20.97 -67.58 62.63
N ALA A 27 -19.72 -67.69 62.22
CA ALA A 27 -18.78 -66.58 62.11
C ALA A 27 -19.39 -65.52 61.18
N LEU A 28 -19.83 -64.40 61.75
CA LEU A 28 -20.47 -63.32 61.00
C LEU A 28 -19.42 -62.37 60.41
N ALA A 29 -19.81 -61.67 59.36
CA ALA A 29 -18.98 -60.77 58.56
C ALA A 29 -19.53 -59.34 58.57
N THR A 30 -18.69 -58.39 58.17
CA THR A 30 -19.11 -57.04 57.79
C THR A 30 -18.46 -56.67 56.46
N ILE A 31 -19.26 -56.12 55.54
CA ILE A 31 -18.77 -55.56 54.28
C ILE A 31 -19.28 -54.13 54.08
N GLY A 32 -18.54 -53.32 53.34
CA GLY A 32 -18.93 -51.97 52.93
C GLY A 32 -17.71 -51.16 52.50
N ASP A 33 -17.81 -49.84 52.61
CA ASP A 33 -16.78 -48.85 52.95
C ASP A 33 -17.34 -47.45 52.63
N GLN A 34 -17.03 -46.84 51.49
CA GLN A 34 -17.44 -45.45 51.18
C GLN A 34 -18.01 -45.21 49.77
N VAL A 35 -18.68 -44.06 49.62
CA VAL A 35 -19.11 -43.48 48.33
C VAL A 35 -18.58 -42.05 48.27
N TRP A 36 -17.94 -41.68 47.16
CA TRP A 36 -17.26 -40.39 47.02
C TRP A 36 -17.66 -39.62 45.75
N GLU A 37 -17.48 -38.30 45.80
CA GLU A 37 -17.62 -37.43 44.62
C GLU A 37 -16.31 -37.51 43.83
N ASP A 38 -16.32 -38.29 42.75
CA ASP A 38 -15.21 -38.38 41.81
C ASP A 38 -15.19 -37.08 40.99
N ILE A 39 -14.21 -36.23 41.29
CA ILE A 39 -14.14 -34.84 40.82
C ILE A 39 -13.64 -34.78 39.38
N ASN A 40 -12.87 -35.77 38.96
CA ASN A 40 -12.20 -35.81 37.65
C ASN A 40 -12.76 -36.92 36.72
N ALA A 41 -13.72 -37.71 37.21
CA ALA A 41 -14.40 -38.85 36.56
C ALA A 41 -13.48 -40.02 36.14
N ASN A 42 -12.35 -40.25 36.85
CA ASN A 42 -11.39 -41.29 36.49
C ASN A 42 -11.70 -42.69 37.06
N GLY A 43 -12.61 -42.82 38.05
CA GLY A 43 -12.94 -44.10 38.70
C GLY A 43 -11.99 -44.56 39.80
N VAL A 44 -11.07 -43.69 40.24
CA VAL A 44 -10.06 -43.94 41.27
C VAL A 44 -10.21 -42.92 42.40
N PHE A 45 -10.29 -43.36 43.65
CA PHE A 45 -10.42 -42.48 44.81
C PHE A 45 -9.14 -41.66 45.01
N ASP A 46 -9.18 -40.41 44.56
CA ASP A 46 -8.04 -39.49 44.58
C ASP A 46 -7.96 -38.70 45.90
N LYS A 47 -6.78 -38.15 46.17
CA LYS A 47 -6.58 -37.28 47.33
C LYS A 47 -7.42 -36.02 47.17
N TYR A 48 -8.19 -35.70 48.22
CA TYR A 48 -9.13 -34.56 48.34
C TYR A 48 -10.52 -34.75 47.73
N GLU A 49 -10.85 -35.95 47.25
CA GLU A 49 -12.22 -36.25 46.84
C GLU A 49 -13.15 -36.44 48.06
N PRO A 50 -14.31 -35.77 48.11
CA PRO A 50 -15.16 -35.78 49.30
C PRO A 50 -16.17 -36.95 49.29
N GLY A 51 -16.33 -37.61 50.44
CA GLY A 51 -17.39 -38.61 50.63
C GLY A 51 -18.81 -38.01 50.59
N ILE A 52 -19.77 -38.74 50.01
CA ILE A 52 -21.15 -38.29 49.81
C ILE A 52 -22.12 -39.03 50.74
N ASN A 53 -22.76 -38.31 51.66
CA ASN A 53 -23.82 -38.84 52.54
C ASN A 53 -25.18 -38.96 51.81
N GLY A 54 -26.04 -39.85 52.29
CA GLY A 54 -27.42 -40.02 51.83
C GLY A 54 -27.62 -40.91 50.59
N VAL A 55 -26.55 -41.43 50.00
CA VAL A 55 -26.62 -42.39 48.88
C VAL A 55 -27.22 -43.68 49.41
N GLN A 56 -28.29 -44.17 48.78
CA GLN A 56 -28.95 -45.41 49.20
C GLN A 56 -28.15 -46.60 48.68
N VAL A 57 -27.82 -47.52 49.59
CA VAL A 57 -27.11 -48.77 49.29
C VAL A 57 -28.00 -49.95 49.68
N LYS A 58 -27.99 -51.02 48.88
CA LYS A 58 -28.79 -52.24 49.09
C LYS A 58 -27.91 -53.47 48.96
N LEU A 59 -28.17 -54.48 49.79
CA LEU A 59 -27.51 -55.78 49.74
C LEU A 59 -28.49 -56.84 49.24
N TYR A 60 -28.04 -57.70 48.33
CA TYR A 60 -28.80 -58.82 47.78
C TYR A 60 -28.00 -60.13 47.89
N ALA A 61 -28.69 -61.27 47.86
CA ALA A 61 -28.06 -62.56 47.64
C ALA A 61 -27.75 -62.78 46.15
N ASP A 62 -26.71 -63.56 45.87
CA ASP A 62 -26.33 -64.05 44.53
C ASP A 62 -25.79 -65.48 44.69
N VAL A 63 -26.69 -66.40 45.01
CA VAL A 63 -26.39 -67.76 45.48
C VAL A 63 -25.82 -68.62 44.34
N ASP A 64 -26.28 -68.40 43.11
CA ASP A 64 -25.79 -69.09 41.91
C ASP A 64 -24.56 -68.40 41.25
N ARG A 65 -24.24 -67.16 41.66
CA ARG A 65 -23.09 -66.34 41.21
C ARG A 65 -23.20 -65.90 39.76
N ASN A 66 -24.42 -65.63 39.30
CA ASN A 66 -24.69 -65.14 37.96
C ASN A 66 -24.54 -63.60 37.83
N GLY A 67 -24.34 -62.88 38.95
CA GLY A 67 -24.23 -61.41 38.97
C GLY A 67 -25.59 -60.68 38.95
N ILE A 68 -26.69 -61.39 39.23
CA ILE A 68 -28.07 -60.90 39.25
C ILE A 68 -28.66 -61.22 40.64
N PRO A 69 -29.40 -60.30 41.27
CA PRO A 69 -30.02 -60.55 42.57
C PRO A 69 -30.99 -61.73 42.63
N ASP A 70 -30.74 -62.66 43.56
CA ASP A 70 -31.66 -63.75 43.95
C ASP A 70 -32.80 -63.22 44.84
N GLY A 71 -33.68 -62.41 44.25
CA GLY A 71 -34.89 -61.89 44.88
C GLY A 71 -34.77 -60.46 45.42
N SER A 72 -35.50 -60.16 46.50
CA SER A 72 -35.55 -58.82 47.10
C SER A 72 -34.30 -58.50 47.93
N ALA A 73 -33.99 -57.22 48.08
CA ALA A 73 -32.90 -56.76 48.94
C ALA A 73 -33.02 -57.34 50.37
N LEU A 74 -31.93 -57.92 50.85
CA LEU A 74 -31.78 -58.47 52.20
C LEU A 74 -31.69 -57.36 53.25
N ALA A 75 -31.03 -56.26 52.88
CA ALA A 75 -30.84 -55.08 53.71
C ALA A 75 -30.71 -53.83 52.84
N SER A 76 -30.95 -52.66 53.43
CA SER A 76 -30.63 -51.37 52.83
C SER A 76 -30.15 -50.40 53.89
N THR A 77 -29.23 -49.52 53.52
CA THR A 77 -28.67 -48.47 54.36
C THR A 77 -28.50 -47.19 53.52
N GLN A 78 -28.04 -46.11 54.16
CA GLN A 78 -27.58 -44.91 53.48
C GLN A 78 -26.17 -44.56 53.93
N THR A 79 -25.38 -43.96 53.04
CA THR A 79 -24.06 -43.44 53.38
C THR A 79 -24.16 -42.30 54.40
N SER A 80 -23.19 -42.21 55.30
CA SER A 80 -23.25 -41.31 56.45
C SER A 80 -21.87 -40.90 56.95
N PHE A 81 -21.83 -39.95 57.89
CA PHE A 81 -20.59 -39.53 58.53
C PHE A 81 -20.04 -40.61 59.48
N SER A 82 -18.78 -40.97 59.26
CA SER A 82 -17.94 -41.77 60.15
C SER A 82 -16.85 -40.88 60.77
N VAL A 83 -16.08 -41.42 61.72
CA VAL A 83 -14.96 -40.70 62.37
C VAL A 83 -13.86 -40.24 61.40
N THR A 84 -13.81 -40.83 60.19
CA THR A 84 -12.86 -40.51 59.11
C THR A 84 -13.40 -39.51 58.08
N GLY A 85 -14.72 -39.26 58.02
CA GLY A 85 -15.31 -38.38 57.01
C GLY A 85 -16.76 -38.72 56.66
N ASN A 86 -17.29 -38.09 55.61
CA ASN A 86 -18.58 -38.43 55.00
C ASN A 86 -18.46 -39.68 54.10
N GLY A 87 -19.59 -40.21 53.61
CA GLY A 87 -19.63 -41.21 52.55
C GLY A 87 -19.75 -42.67 52.98
N TYR A 88 -19.64 -42.97 54.27
CA TYR A 88 -19.45 -44.34 54.74
C TYR A 88 -20.74 -45.15 54.92
N TYR A 89 -20.70 -46.43 54.56
CA TYR A 89 -21.79 -47.39 54.73
C TYR A 89 -21.23 -48.79 55.08
N TYR A 90 -22.01 -49.57 55.85
CA TYR A 90 -21.64 -50.93 56.24
C TYR A 90 -22.87 -51.84 56.33
N PHE A 91 -22.70 -53.10 55.95
CA PHE A 91 -23.62 -54.21 56.20
C PHE A 91 -23.00 -55.18 57.22
N PRO A 92 -23.28 -55.01 58.53
CA PRO A 92 -22.77 -55.90 59.57
C PRO A 92 -23.60 -57.17 59.70
N ASN A 93 -23.06 -58.15 60.43
CA ASN A 93 -23.72 -59.40 60.82
C ASN A 93 -24.11 -60.32 59.65
N LEU A 94 -23.35 -60.30 58.54
CA LEU A 94 -23.61 -61.15 57.39
C LEU A 94 -23.14 -62.59 57.64
N THR A 95 -23.90 -63.55 57.13
CA THR A 95 -23.48 -64.96 57.09
C THR A 95 -22.52 -65.21 55.93
N PRO A 96 -21.61 -66.20 56.00
CA PRO A 96 -20.78 -66.57 54.86
C PRO A 96 -21.63 -66.98 53.65
N GLY A 97 -21.34 -66.46 52.47
CA GLY A 97 -22.20 -66.60 51.29
C GLY A 97 -21.72 -65.80 50.08
N TYR A 98 -22.62 -65.59 49.13
CA TYR A 98 -22.38 -64.80 47.92
C TYR A 98 -23.44 -63.71 47.79
N TYR A 99 -23.00 -62.49 47.53
CA TYR A 99 -23.78 -61.28 47.68
C TYR A 99 -23.51 -60.29 46.55
N LEU A 100 -24.43 -59.34 46.36
CA LEU A 100 -24.26 -58.17 45.51
C LEU A 100 -24.63 -56.93 46.30
N ILE A 101 -23.81 -55.88 46.19
CA ILE A 101 -24.14 -54.53 46.64
C ILE A 101 -24.65 -53.72 45.45
N GLN A 102 -25.78 -53.05 45.62
CA GLN A 102 -26.33 -52.06 44.68
C GLN A 102 -26.26 -50.67 45.29
N PHE A 103 -25.65 -49.74 44.57
CA PHE A 103 -25.70 -48.32 44.85
C PHE A 103 -26.84 -47.69 44.05
N VAL A 104 -27.58 -46.76 44.66
CA VAL A 104 -28.68 -46.05 44.01
C VAL A 104 -28.30 -44.56 43.96
N LEU A 105 -27.99 -44.09 42.75
CA LEU A 105 -27.54 -42.72 42.52
C LEU A 105 -28.58 -41.67 42.95
N PRO A 106 -28.16 -40.59 43.63
CA PRO A 106 -28.98 -39.39 43.75
C PRO A 106 -29.19 -38.73 42.39
N PHE A 107 -30.17 -37.82 42.31
CA PHE A 107 -30.45 -37.07 41.08
C PHE A 107 -29.21 -36.27 40.60
N SER A 108 -29.01 -36.22 39.28
CA SER A 108 -27.86 -35.58 38.60
C SER A 108 -26.46 -36.21 38.78
N PHE A 109 -26.35 -37.35 39.48
CA PHE A 109 -25.10 -38.12 39.54
C PHE A 109 -25.02 -39.21 38.47
N TYR A 110 -23.79 -39.63 38.19
CA TYR A 110 -23.40 -40.74 37.31
C TYR A 110 -22.36 -41.61 38.01
N PHE A 111 -22.33 -42.91 37.73
CA PHE A 111 -21.24 -43.78 38.19
C PHE A 111 -19.96 -43.51 37.40
N SER A 112 -18.84 -43.45 38.12
CA SER A 112 -17.50 -43.44 37.55
C SER A 112 -17.14 -44.77 36.87
N PRO A 113 -16.11 -44.80 36.00
CA PRO A 113 -15.55 -46.04 35.46
C PRO A 113 -15.27 -47.10 36.54
N GLN A 114 -15.67 -48.34 36.29
CA GLN A 114 -15.51 -49.46 37.23
C GLN A 114 -14.11 -50.09 37.11
N LYS A 115 -13.45 -50.32 38.24
CA LYS A 115 -12.16 -51.06 38.36
C LYS A 115 -11.06 -50.60 37.40
N VAL A 116 -10.54 -49.39 37.63
CA VAL A 116 -9.53 -48.71 36.79
C VAL A 116 -8.16 -48.59 37.47
N SER A 117 -8.09 -48.66 38.79
CA SER A 117 -6.85 -48.64 39.58
C SER A 117 -6.00 -49.89 39.28
N SER A 118 -4.95 -49.70 38.51
CA SER A 118 -3.98 -50.77 38.21
C SER A 118 -3.10 -51.20 39.40
N THR A 119 -3.24 -50.55 40.56
CA THR A 119 -2.31 -50.69 41.69
C THR A 119 -2.94 -51.00 43.05
N ASN A 120 -4.23 -50.70 43.26
CA ASN A 120 -4.89 -50.92 44.54
C ASN A 120 -6.43 -50.91 44.40
N GLU A 121 -7.06 -52.06 44.64
CA GLU A 121 -8.53 -52.24 44.59
C GLU A 121 -9.25 -51.41 45.67
N LEU A 122 -8.58 -51.02 46.77
CA LEU A 122 -9.13 -50.13 47.82
C LEU A 122 -9.33 -48.67 47.37
N LEU A 123 -9.08 -48.38 46.09
CA LEU A 123 -9.30 -47.07 45.49
C LEU A 123 -10.24 -47.16 44.29
N ASP A 124 -10.79 -48.33 43.97
CA ASP A 124 -11.61 -48.53 42.78
C ASP A 124 -13.08 -48.19 43.00
N SER A 125 -13.74 -47.71 41.94
CA SER A 125 -15.20 -47.76 41.89
C SER A 125 -15.63 -49.19 41.54
N ASP A 126 -16.34 -49.87 42.45
CA ASP A 126 -16.87 -51.22 42.24
C ASP A 126 -18.21 -51.34 41.50
N PRO A 127 -19.16 -50.37 41.50
CA PRO A 127 -20.41 -50.55 40.78
C PRO A 127 -20.23 -50.52 39.27
N ASN A 128 -20.87 -51.47 38.59
CA ASN A 128 -21.07 -51.41 37.15
C ASN A 128 -21.82 -50.13 36.76
N PRO A 129 -21.30 -49.29 35.83
CA PRO A 129 -21.88 -47.96 35.60
C PRO A 129 -23.28 -47.95 34.98
N THR A 130 -23.75 -49.09 34.46
CA THR A 130 -25.09 -49.24 33.87
C THR A 130 -26.12 -49.75 34.88
N THR A 131 -25.73 -50.64 35.79
CA THR A 131 -26.67 -51.33 36.70
C THR A 131 -26.59 -50.85 38.15
N GLY A 132 -25.49 -50.21 38.54
CA GLY A 132 -25.18 -49.82 39.91
C GLY A 132 -24.83 -50.99 40.84
N PHE A 133 -24.69 -52.21 40.32
CA PHE A 133 -24.30 -53.39 41.08
C PHE A 133 -22.79 -53.62 41.00
N THR A 134 -22.21 -53.98 42.13
CA THR A 134 -20.89 -54.63 42.22
C THR A 134 -20.86 -55.98 41.48
N ASN A 135 -19.67 -56.52 41.21
CA ASN A 135 -19.52 -57.93 40.85
C ASN A 135 -19.88 -58.83 42.05
N THR A 136 -20.11 -60.12 41.83
CA THR A 136 -20.41 -61.09 42.90
C THR A 136 -19.36 -61.07 44.02
N ILE A 137 -19.78 -60.70 45.22
CA ILE A 137 -18.95 -60.64 46.43
C ILE A 137 -19.01 -61.99 47.14
N GLN A 138 -17.86 -62.64 47.34
CA GLN A 138 -17.75 -63.78 48.25
C GLN A 138 -17.49 -63.29 49.67
N VAL A 139 -18.44 -63.55 50.58
CA VAL A 139 -18.33 -63.25 52.01
C VAL A 139 -17.87 -64.49 52.77
N ILE A 140 -16.77 -64.41 53.51
CA ILE A 140 -16.28 -65.46 54.42
C ILE A 140 -16.44 -65.05 55.89
N GLY A 141 -16.53 -66.05 56.78
CA GLY A 141 -16.86 -65.80 58.18
C GLY A 141 -15.75 -65.11 58.97
N ASN A 142 -16.13 -64.16 59.85
CA ASN A 142 -15.24 -63.27 60.60
C ASN A 142 -14.43 -62.28 59.73
N GLU A 143 -14.84 -62.01 58.49
CA GLU A 143 -14.22 -60.93 57.70
C GLU A 143 -14.76 -59.55 58.11
N TYR A 144 -13.91 -58.54 57.90
CA TYR A 144 -14.26 -57.14 57.83
C TYR A 144 -13.67 -56.63 56.52
N ASN A 145 -14.49 -56.51 55.48
CA ASN A 145 -14.04 -56.22 54.12
C ASN A 145 -14.48 -54.82 53.69
N THR A 146 -13.50 -53.96 53.44
CA THR A 146 -13.66 -52.55 53.05
C THR A 146 -13.10 -52.32 51.65
N GLN A 147 -13.60 -53.08 50.67
CA GLN A 147 -13.15 -53.10 49.26
C GLN A 147 -14.35 -52.93 48.31
N PHE A 148 -15.38 -52.20 48.74
CA PHE A 148 -16.64 -52.09 48.01
C PHE A 148 -17.06 -50.63 47.95
N ASP A 149 -16.35 -49.86 47.16
CA ASP A 149 -16.48 -48.42 47.10
C ASP A 149 -17.22 -47.98 45.83
N ALA A 150 -17.75 -46.75 45.82
CA ALA A 150 -18.38 -46.19 44.63
C ALA A 150 -17.96 -44.74 44.37
N GLY A 151 -17.25 -44.53 43.27
CA GLY A 151 -17.02 -43.21 42.70
C GLY A 151 -18.25 -42.78 41.91
N ILE A 152 -18.79 -41.60 42.22
CA ILE A 152 -19.90 -41.00 41.49
C ILE A 152 -19.60 -39.53 41.18
N PHE A 153 -19.90 -39.09 39.97
CA PHE A 153 -19.57 -37.74 39.51
C PHE A 153 -20.80 -37.01 38.95
N ARG A 154 -20.66 -35.70 38.72
CA ARG A 154 -21.69 -34.88 38.07
C ARG A 154 -21.18 -34.29 36.76
N LYS A 155 -22.05 -34.33 35.77
CA LYS A 155 -21.85 -33.68 34.47
C LYS A 155 -22.31 -32.23 34.52
N THR A 156 -21.80 -31.41 33.61
CA THR A 156 -22.06 -29.97 33.54
C THR A 156 -22.44 -29.54 32.12
N THR A 157 -22.52 -28.24 31.89
CA THR A 157 -22.74 -27.61 30.57
C THR A 157 -21.50 -26.84 30.13
N VAL A 158 -21.28 -26.77 28.82
CA VAL A 158 -20.17 -26.02 28.21
C VAL A 158 -20.69 -25.23 27.01
N GLY A 159 -20.28 -23.96 26.92
CA GLY A 159 -20.49 -23.08 25.76
C GLY A 159 -21.01 -21.70 26.18
N ASP A 160 -20.80 -20.70 25.33
CA ASP A 160 -21.48 -19.40 25.44
C ASP A 160 -21.91 -18.86 24.06
N TYR A 161 -21.24 -17.87 23.47
CA TYR A 161 -21.65 -17.24 22.21
C TYR A 161 -20.66 -17.42 21.07
N ILE A 162 -21.18 -17.43 19.84
CA ILE A 162 -20.42 -17.12 18.63
C ILE A 162 -21.05 -15.86 18.02
N TRP A 163 -20.24 -14.85 17.71
CA TRP A 163 -20.71 -13.57 17.17
C TRP A 163 -19.99 -13.15 15.90
N PHE A 164 -20.60 -12.18 15.24
CA PHE A 164 -20.04 -11.49 14.11
C PHE A 164 -19.20 -10.33 14.62
N ASP A 165 -17.89 -10.52 14.64
CA ASP A 165 -16.91 -9.51 14.99
C ASP A 165 -16.71 -8.60 13.78
N GLN A 166 -17.18 -7.35 13.91
CA GLN A 166 -17.19 -6.41 12.80
C GLN A 166 -15.87 -5.65 12.65
N ASN A 167 -15.10 -5.52 13.72
CA ASN A 167 -13.90 -4.68 13.79
C ASN A 167 -12.59 -5.50 13.78
N ILE A 168 -12.69 -6.83 13.94
CA ILE A 168 -11.63 -7.84 13.99
C ILE A 168 -10.71 -7.67 15.21
N ASP A 169 -11.20 -7.10 16.31
CA ASP A 169 -10.44 -6.91 17.54
C ASP A 169 -10.43 -8.14 18.48
N GLY A 170 -11.36 -9.08 18.27
CA GLY A 170 -11.51 -10.31 19.04
C GLY A 170 -12.21 -10.16 20.40
N ILE A 171 -12.92 -9.06 20.64
CA ILE A 171 -13.57 -8.70 21.91
C ILE A 171 -15.07 -8.53 21.67
N GLN A 172 -15.90 -9.28 22.39
CA GLN A 172 -17.36 -9.20 22.27
C GLN A 172 -17.89 -7.84 22.76
N ASN A 173 -18.33 -7.01 21.82
CA ASN A 173 -18.92 -5.71 22.06
C ASN A 173 -20.47 -5.80 22.17
N ASN A 174 -21.13 -4.80 22.74
CA ASN A 174 -22.60 -4.83 22.98
C ASN A 174 -23.45 -4.70 21.71
N ASP A 175 -22.87 -4.11 20.67
CA ASP A 175 -23.45 -3.86 19.35
C ASP A 175 -23.17 -4.98 18.34
N GLU A 176 -22.31 -5.94 18.69
CA GLU A 176 -22.00 -7.08 17.84
C GLU A 176 -23.08 -8.17 17.90
N GLN A 177 -23.43 -8.69 16.72
CA GLN A 177 -24.55 -9.61 16.58
C GLN A 177 -24.09 -11.06 16.72
N GLY A 178 -24.71 -11.82 17.61
CA GLY A 178 -24.54 -13.28 17.68
C GLY A 178 -24.97 -13.99 16.39
N LEU A 179 -24.18 -14.97 15.94
CA LEU A 179 -24.37 -15.73 14.69
C LEU A 179 -25.08 -17.06 14.96
N ASN A 180 -26.34 -17.18 14.52
CA ASN A 180 -27.10 -18.44 14.58
C ASN A 180 -26.76 -19.40 13.43
N GLY A 181 -26.94 -20.71 13.66
CA GLY A 181 -26.74 -21.78 12.67
C GLY A 181 -25.29 -22.19 12.45
N ILE A 182 -24.35 -21.64 13.22
CA ILE A 182 -22.94 -22.05 13.21
C ILE A 182 -22.82 -23.37 13.98
N THR A 183 -22.19 -24.36 13.36
CA THR A 183 -21.99 -25.68 13.98
C THR A 183 -20.77 -25.65 14.89
N VAL A 184 -20.92 -26.13 16.12
CA VAL A 184 -19.86 -26.24 17.13
C VAL A 184 -19.68 -27.70 17.51
N LEU A 185 -18.43 -28.16 17.55
CA LEU A 185 -18.03 -29.54 17.84
C LEU A 185 -17.20 -29.55 19.11
N LEU A 186 -17.54 -30.40 20.09
CA LEU A 186 -16.76 -30.59 21.31
C LEU A 186 -15.86 -31.82 21.17
N TYR A 187 -14.56 -31.65 21.33
CA TYR A 187 -13.57 -32.72 21.31
C TYR A 187 -12.90 -32.88 22.67
N ASN A 188 -12.50 -34.10 23.02
CA ASN A 188 -11.64 -34.32 24.18
C ASN A 188 -10.14 -34.18 23.82
N SER A 189 -9.27 -34.21 24.84
CA SER A 189 -7.81 -34.20 24.69
C SER A 189 -7.20 -35.38 23.91
N ALA A 190 -7.98 -36.40 23.56
CA ALA A 190 -7.59 -37.50 22.68
C ALA A 190 -8.09 -37.31 21.23
N HIS A 191 -8.57 -36.11 20.89
CA HIS A 191 -9.17 -35.74 19.60
C HIS A 191 -10.40 -36.57 19.18
N ALA A 192 -11.07 -37.23 20.13
CA ALA A 192 -12.36 -37.87 19.90
C ALA A 192 -13.48 -36.83 19.98
N LEU A 193 -14.40 -36.86 19.00
CA LEU A 193 -15.62 -36.05 19.03
C LEU A 193 -16.54 -36.56 20.15
N ILE A 194 -16.97 -35.66 21.03
CA ILE A 194 -17.78 -35.95 22.21
C ILE A 194 -19.24 -35.56 21.96
N ASP A 195 -19.47 -34.36 21.43
CA ASP A 195 -20.81 -33.84 21.15
C ASP A 195 -20.77 -32.80 20.01
N GLN A 196 -21.92 -32.53 19.40
CA GLN A 196 -22.10 -31.53 18.35
C GLN A 196 -23.40 -30.75 18.59
N THR A 197 -23.32 -29.43 18.48
CA THR A 197 -24.48 -28.54 18.57
C THR A 197 -24.42 -27.45 17.48
N ALA A 198 -25.44 -26.60 17.43
CA ALA A 198 -25.44 -25.42 16.58
C ALA A 198 -25.93 -24.20 17.37
N THR A 199 -25.40 -23.03 17.03
CA THR A 199 -25.77 -21.77 17.67
C THR A 199 -27.20 -21.37 17.34
N GLN A 200 -27.87 -20.75 18.30
CA GLN A 200 -29.28 -20.37 18.25
C GLN A 200 -29.55 -19.18 19.18
N ASN A 201 -30.80 -18.73 19.27
CA ASN A 201 -31.18 -17.76 20.29
C ASN A 201 -31.11 -18.39 21.68
N HIS A 202 -30.48 -17.68 22.63
CA HIS A 202 -30.39 -18.09 24.02
C HIS A 202 -31.80 -18.32 24.62
N PRO A 203 -32.10 -19.46 25.28
CA PRO A 203 -33.46 -19.82 25.68
C PRO A 203 -34.22 -18.76 26.50
N THR A 204 -33.54 -18.04 27.40
CA THR A 204 -34.15 -16.99 28.23
C THR A 204 -33.96 -15.57 27.68
N THR A 205 -32.72 -15.13 27.40
CA THR A 205 -32.42 -13.76 26.95
C THR A 205 -32.76 -13.49 25.49
N GLN A 206 -32.96 -14.54 24.67
CA GLN A 206 -33.19 -14.47 23.22
C GLN A 206 -32.06 -13.82 22.40
N LYS A 207 -30.90 -13.52 23.00
CA LYS A 207 -29.69 -13.09 22.29
C LYS A 207 -29.25 -14.20 21.32
N SER A 208 -28.98 -13.87 20.06
CA SER A 208 -28.51 -14.82 19.05
C SER A 208 -27.06 -15.26 19.34
N GLY A 209 -26.58 -16.29 18.63
CA GLY A 209 -25.20 -16.77 18.73
C GLY A 209 -24.95 -17.81 19.83
N TYR A 210 -25.91 -18.05 20.72
CA TYR A 210 -25.73 -18.92 21.87
C TYR A 210 -25.68 -20.40 21.50
N TYR A 211 -24.76 -21.15 22.09
CA TYR A 211 -24.72 -22.61 22.01
C TYR A 211 -24.44 -23.23 23.38
N GLN A 212 -24.87 -24.49 23.57
CA GLN A 212 -24.57 -25.23 24.80
C GLN A 212 -24.49 -26.73 24.52
N PHE A 213 -23.38 -27.34 24.92
CA PHE A 213 -23.25 -28.77 25.12
C PHE A 213 -23.82 -29.15 26.48
N ASN A 214 -24.61 -30.22 26.53
CA ASN A 214 -25.29 -30.67 27.74
C ASN A 214 -24.70 -31.98 28.22
N GLN A 215 -24.62 -32.19 29.54
CA GLN A 215 -24.10 -33.43 30.12
C GLN A 215 -22.64 -33.71 29.70
N VAL A 216 -21.78 -32.69 29.74
CA VAL A 216 -20.33 -32.85 29.55
C VAL A 216 -19.73 -33.39 30.85
N PRO A 217 -19.00 -34.53 30.84
CA PRO A 217 -18.31 -35.04 32.02
C PRO A 217 -17.07 -34.19 32.36
N PRO A 218 -16.54 -34.28 33.59
CA PRO A 218 -15.24 -33.71 33.93
C PRO A 218 -14.13 -34.20 32.98
N GLY A 219 -13.12 -33.35 32.73
CA GLY A 219 -11.99 -33.67 31.86
C GLY A 219 -11.46 -32.49 31.06
N LYS A 220 -10.58 -32.74 30.09
CA LYS A 220 -10.00 -31.72 29.20
C LYS A 220 -10.60 -31.79 27.80
N PHE A 221 -11.06 -30.64 27.30
CA PHE A 221 -11.79 -30.52 26.04
C PHE A 221 -11.33 -29.29 25.25
N TYR A 222 -11.63 -29.26 23.96
CA TYR A 222 -11.54 -28.08 23.10
C TYR A 222 -12.76 -28.04 22.18
N ILE A 223 -13.14 -26.86 21.71
CA ILE A 223 -14.17 -26.71 20.69
C ILE A 223 -13.54 -26.57 19.30
N LYS A 224 -14.30 -26.95 18.26
CA LYS A 224 -14.03 -26.58 16.87
C LYS A 224 -15.27 -25.95 16.26
N ILE A 225 -15.12 -24.74 15.71
CA ILE A 225 -16.15 -24.11 14.90
C ILE A 225 -16.05 -24.69 13.48
N ASN A 226 -17.16 -25.27 13.00
CA ASN A 226 -17.26 -25.71 11.62
C ASN A 226 -17.85 -24.58 10.77
N LEU A 227 -16.97 -23.76 10.20
CA LEU A 227 -17.33 -22.59 9.41
C LEU A 227 -18.21 -22.96 8.20
N PRO A 228 -19.25 -22.18 7.87
CA PRO A 228 -20.07 -22.42 6.68
C PRO A 228 -19.24 -22.25 5.39
N ASN A 229 -18.99 -23.37 4.69
CA ASN A 229 -18.29 -23.37 3.40
C ASN A 229 -18.96 -22.41 2.40
N GLY A 230 -18.14 -21.61 1.71
CA GLY A 230 -18.60 -20.63 0.72
C GLY A 230 -19.07 -19.29 1.28
N LYS A 231 -19.08 -19.09 2.62
CA LYS A 231 -19.43 -17.80 3.24
C LYS A 231 -18.25 -16.89 3.59
N GLY A 232 -17.00 -17.34 3.41
CA GLY A 232 -15.82 -16.51 3.62
C GLY A 232 -15.53 -16.11 5.07
N TYR A 233 -16.18 -16.74 6.06
CA TYR A 233 -15.87 -16.51 7.46
C TYR A 233 -14.43 -16.91 7.81
N LYS A 234 -13.83 -16.18 8.75
CA LYS A 234 -12.60 -16.55 9.48
C LYS A 234 -12.79 -16.23 10.97
N ALA A 235 -12.03 -16.88 11.84
CA ALA A 235 -11.96 -16.51 13.25
C ALA A 235 -11.10 -15.26 13.43
N SER A 236 -11.54 -14.33 14.29
CA SER A 236 -10.78 -13.12 14.64
C SER A 236 -9.56 -13.41 15.52
N LEU A 237 -8.89 -12.35 15.98
CA LEU A 237 -7.84 -12.47 17.00
C LEU A 237 -8.38 -13.17 18.26
N ALA A 238 -7.58 -14.03 18.89
CA ALA A 238 -7.95 -14.78 20.08
C ALA A 238 -7.34 -14.17 21.37
N ASN A 239 -7.93 -14.48 22.52
CA ASN A 239 -7.39 -14.20 23.86
C ASN A 239 -7.01 -12.71 24.07
N ARG A 240 -7.99 -11.81 23.86
CA ARG A 240 -7.80 -10.35 23.73
C ARG A 240 -8.24 -9.56 24.95
N THR A 241 -9.00 -10.15 25.88
CA THR A 241 -9.54 -9.44 27.05
C THR A 241 -9.67 -10.38 28.26
N THR A 242 -10.84 -10.46 28.89
CA THR A 242 -11.22 -11.44 29.91
C THR A 242 -12.00 -12.59 29.27
N GLU A 243 -11.83 -13.80 29.83
CA GLU A 243 -12.42 -15.07 29.33
C GLU A 243 -13.94 -15.02 29.08
N ASP A 244 -14.69 -14.10 29.71
CA ASP A 244 -16.13 -13.90 29.51
C ASP A 244 -16.48 -13.09 28.25
N LYS A 245 -15.49 -12.64 27.47
CA LYS A 245 -15.64 -11.65 26.39
C LYS A 245 -14.65 -11.74 25.25
N ASP A 246 -13.59 -12.54 25.31
CA ASP A 246 -12.72 -12.75 24.15
C ASP A 246 -13.07 -13.99 23.35
N ASN A 247 -12.47 -14.07 22.18
CA ASN A 247 -12.54 -15.22 21.31
C ASN A 247 -11.53 -16.30 21.75
N ASP A 248 -12.01 -17.51 22.07
CA ASP A 248 -11.15 -18.65 22.42
C ASP A 248 -10.45 -19.29 21.21
N ILE A 249 -10.85 -18.95 19.98
CA ILE A 249 -10.48 -19.68 18.76
C ILE A 249 -9.06 -19.31 18.30
N ASP A 250 -8.07 -19.86 18.99
CA ASP A 250 -6.64 -19.61 18.84
C ASP A 250 -5.91 -20.55 17.85
N HIS A 251 -6.62 -21.56 17.34
CA HIS A 251 -6.12 -22.63 16.45
C HIS A 251 -5.10 -23.60 17.08
N SER A 252 -4.97 -23.65 18.42
CA SER A 252 -4.02 -24.52 19.12
C SER A 252 -4.19 -26.03 18.86
N ASN A 253 -5.41 -26.46 18.51
CA ASN A 253 -5.73 -27.85 18.14
C ASN A 253 -6.06 -28.00 16.64
N GLY A 254 -5.62 -27.03 15.81
CA GLY A 254 -5.83 -26.96 14.36
C GLY A 254 -6.83 -25.88 13.93
N ASP A 255 -7.10 -25.79 12.63
CA ASP A 255 -7.92 -24.72 12.06
C ASP A 255 -9.30 -24.61 12.74
N ASN A 256 -9.64 -23.40 13.17
CA ASN A 256 -10.90 -23.03 13.83
C ASN A 256 -11.19 -23.77 15.15
N THR A 257 -10.16 -24.17 15.90
CA THR A 257 -10.29 -24.71 17.27
C THR A 257 -9.94 -23.70 18.35
N SER A 258 -10.41 -23.95 19.58
CA SER A 258 -9.86 -23.35 20.80
C SER A 258 -8.61 -24.08 21.32
N ALA A 259 -8.02 -23.52 22.38
CA ALA A 259 -7.13 -24.23 23.29
C ALA A 259 -7.87 -25.35 24.06
N LEU A 260 -7.10 -26.18 24.78
CA LEU A 260 -7.65 -27.14 25.75
C LEU A 260 -8.04 -26.43 27.05
N PHE A 261 -9.30 -26.55 27.45
CA PHE A 261 -9.83 -26.08 28.74
C PHE A 261 -10.23 -27.25 29.66
N ASP A 262 -10.21 -27.01 30.97
CA ASP A 262 -10.68 -27.96 31.98
C ASP A 262 -12.18 -27.79 32.24
N VAL A 263 -12.93 -28.89 32.15
CA VAL A 263 -14.33 -28.99 32.59
C VAL A 263 -14.35 -29.61 33.97
N ILE A 264 -14.89 -28.87 34.94
CA ILE A 264 -14.93 -29.23 36.36
C ILE A 264 -16.35 -29.71 36.72
N TYR A 265 -16.45 -30.71 37.60
CA TYR A 265 -17.72 -31.24 38.10
C TYR A 265 -18.70 -30.14 38.55
N ASN A 266 -19.98 -30.28 38.17
CA ASN A 266 -21.09 -29.40 38.58
C ASN A 266 -20.86 -27.88 38.36
N THR A 267 -19.90 -27.48 37.53
CA THR A 267 -19.51 -26.08 37.31
C THR A 267 -19.68 -25.78 35.82
N PRO A 268 -20.71 -25.01 35.42
CA PRO A 268 -20.87 -24.60 34.02
C PRO A 268 -19.66 -23.80 33.53
N LYS A 269 -19.14 -24.14 32.33
CA LYS A 269 -18.18 -23.29 31.59
C LYS A 269 -19.02 -22.48 30.60
N THR A 270 -19.17 -21.19 30.87
CA THR A 270 -20.08 -20.23 30.19
C THR A 270 -19.28 -19.03 29.69
N ASP A 271 -18.14 -19.37 29.13
CA ASP A 271 -16.97 -18.55 28.81
C ASP A 271 -16.15 -19.44 27.85
N VAL A 272 -16.80 -19.85 26.75
CA VAL A 272 -16.20 -20.58 25.63
C VAL A 272 -16.82 -20.02 24.36
N ASP A 273 -16.07 -19.16 23.71
CA ASP A 273 -16.60 -18.10 22.86
C ASP A 273 -15.93 -18.09 21.47
N GLY A 274 -16.58 -17.44 20.50
CA GLY A 274 -16.10 -17.42 19.11
C GLY A 274 -16.41 -16.16 18.33
N ALA A 275 -15.38 -15.37 18.02
CA ALA A 275 -15.48 -14.22 17.12
C ALA A 275 -15.25 -14.66 15.67
N LEU A 276 -16.22 -14.39 14.78
CA LEU A 276 -16.09 -14.64 13.34
C LEU A 276 -16.30 -13.35 12.52
N TYR A 277 -15.47 -13.11 11.51
CA TYR A 277 -15.61 -12.01 10.56
C TYR A 277 -15.61 -12.52 9.12
N TYR A 278 -16.06 -11.71 8.15
CA TYR A 278 -15.92 -12.04 6.72
C TYR A 278 -14.55 -11.57 6.21
N ALA A 279 -13.76 -12.48 5.64
CA ALA A 279 -12.49 -12.14 5.02
C ALA A 279 -12.70 -11.51 3.64
N GLN A 280 -12.95 -10.19 3.62
CA GLN A 280 -13.05 -9.40 2.40
C GLN A 280 -11.67 -8.99 1.89
N SER A 281 -11.62 -8.51 0.65
CA SER A 281 -10.40 -8.03 0.02
C SER A 281 -10.60 -6.77 -0.81
N ILE A 282 -9.54 -5.96 -0.90
CA ILE A 282 -9.43 -4.77 -1.76
C ILE A 282 -8.17 -4.90 -2.62
N GLY A 283 -8.24 -4.60 -3.91
CA GLY A 283 -7.08 -4.41 -4.77
C GLY A 283 -7.34 -4.81 -6.23
N ASN A 284 -6.45 -4.45 -7.15
CA ASN A 284 -6.33 -5.11 -8.44
C ASN A 284 -4.88 -5.03 -8.94
N LYS A 285 -4.56 -3.95 -9.66
CA LYS A 285 -3.34 -3.84 -10.47
C LYS A 285 -2.86 -2.40 -10.58
N VAL A 286 -1.54 -2.24 -10.62
CA VAL A 286 -0.86 -1.01 -11.04
C VAL A 286 -0.21 -1.26 -12.41
N TRP A 287 -0.45 -0.41 -13.40
CA TRP A 287 0.16 -0.53 -14.74
C TRP A 287 0.93 0.71 -15.17
N LEU A 288 1.80 0.51 -16.15
CA LEU A 288 2.44 1.58 -16.90
C LEU A 288 1.47 2.05 -17.98
N ASP A 289 0.86 3.19 -17.74
CA ASP A 289 0.11 3.94 -18.74
C ASP A 289 1.12 4.58 -19.72
N VAL A 290 1.12 4.10 -20.97
CA VAL A 290 2.16 4.42 -21.97
C VAL A 290 1.77 5.60 -22.85
N ASP A 291 0.47 5.80 -23.14
CA ASP A 291 0.00 6.91 -23.98
C ASP A 291 -0.74 8.02 -23.20
N ARG A 292 -0.90 7.85 -21.88
CA ARG A 292 -1.42 8.81 -20.90
C ARG A 292 -2.92 9.08 -21.04
N ASP A 293 -3.68 8.12 -21.58
CA ASP A 293 -5.12 8.26 -21.78
C ASP A 293 -5.96 7.94 -20.52
N GLY A 294 -5.37 7.23 -19.54
CA GLY A 294 -6.02 6.84 -18.28
C GLY A 294 -6.80 5.53 -18.31
N ILE A 295 -6.68 4.76 -19.38
CA ILE A 295 -7.33 3.48 -19.64
C ILE A 295 -6.26 2.37 -19.59
N GLN A 296 -6.57 1.22 -19.01
CA GLN A 296 -5.70 0.05 -19.01
C GLN A 296 -5.82 -0.68 -20.33
N ASP A 297 -4.79 -0.57 -21.17
CA ASP A 297 -4.80 -1.11 -22.51
C ASP A 297 -4.04 -2.45 -22.63
N THR A 298 -4.32 -3.24 -23.69
CA THR A 298 -3.87 -4.65 -23.76
C THR A 298 -2.34 -4.84 -23.93
N ASN A 299 -1.64 -3.80 -24.35
CA ASN A 299 -0.19 -3.71 -24.49
C ASN A 299 0.50 -3.20 -23.21
N GLU A 300 -0.25 -2.80 -22.19
CA GLU A 300 0.28 -2.12 -21.01
C GLU A 300 0.70 -3.08 -19.89
N SER A 301 1.94 -2.91 -19.46
CA SER A 301 2.59 -3.82 -18.51
C SER A 301 2.33 -3.39 -17.07
N GLY A 302 2.01 -4.37 -16.22
CA GLY A 302 1.90 -4.12 -14.78
C GLY A 302 3.25 -3.77 -14.13
N ILE A 303 3.26 -2.79 -13.21
CA ILE A 303 4.48 -2.33 -12.54
C ILE A 303 4.60 -2.97 -11.16
N ASN A 304 5.60 -3.84 -10.99
CA ASN A 304 5.95 -4.44 -9.69
C ASN A 304 6.71 -3.45 -8.79
N GLN A 305 6.71 -3.71 -7.47
CA GLN A 305 7.42 -2.96 -6.42
C GLN A 305 6.93 -1.52 -6.19
N ILE A 306 5.72 -1.19 -6.65
CA ILE A 306 5.00 0.02 -6.25
C ILE A 306 4.39 -0.23 -4.86
N GLN A 307 4.57 0.72 -3.95
CA GLN A 307 4.07 0.60 -2.58
C GLN A 307 2.67 1.23 -2.48
N VAL A 308 1.71 0.40 -2.08
CA VAL A 308 0.29 0.73 -1.97
C VAL A 308 -0.09 0.63 -0.50
N TYR A 309 -0.68 1.70 0.03
CA TYR A 309 -1.13 1.82 1.41
C TYR A 309 -2.66 1.78 1.46
N LEU A 310 -3.23 1.04 2.41
CA LEU A 310 -4.67 1.06 2.68
C LEU A 310 -4.93 1.81 3.99
N TYR A 311 -5.81 2.81 3.96
CA TYR A 311 -6.21 3.58 5.14
C TYR A 311 -7.69 3.36 5.47
N ASN A 312 -8.02 3.31 6.75
CA ASN A 312 -9.41 3.37 7.19
C ASN A 312 -9.94 4.80 7.02
N LYS A 313 -11.07 4.96 6.34
CA LYS A 313 -11.62 6.28 5.97
C LYS A 313 -12.09 7.11 7.17
N LEU A 314 -12.63 6.46 8.20
CA LEU A 314 -13.20 7.15 9.36
C LEU A 314 -12.14 7.62 10.35
N THR A 315 -11.15 6.78 10.64
CA THR A 315 -10.10 7.03 11.63
C THR A 315 -8.82 7.63 11.02
N ASN A 316 -8.66 7.52 9.70
CA ASN A 316 -7.46 7.89 8.95
C ASN A 316 -6.19 7.16 9.38
N VAL A 317 -6.34 5.98 10.01
CA VAL A 317 -5.25 5.10 10.43
C VAL A 317 -4.84 4.19 9.27
N LEU A 318 -3.53 3.94 9.13
CA LEU A 318 -2.98 2.96 8.18
C LEU A 318 -3.39 1.55 8.62
N VAL A 319 -4.04 0.82 7.73
CA VAL A 319 -4.55 -0.55 7.98
C VAL A 319 -3.52 -1.59 7.54
N ASP A 320 -3.01 -1.45 6.32
CA ASP A 320 -2.08 -2.41 5.72
C ASP A 320 -1.24 -1.73 4.63
N THR A 321 -0.16 -2.38 4.20
CA THR A 321 0.74 -1.94 3.14
C THR A 321 1.11 -3.14 2.27
N LYS A 322 1.11 -2.94 0.95
CA LYS A 322 1.46 -3.97 -0.03
C LYS A 322 2.45 -3.41 -1.03
N LEU A 323 3.36 -4.28 -1.50
CA LEU A 323 4.13 -4.03 -2.72
C LEU A 323 3.45 -4.77 -3.86
N THR A 324 3.32 -4.12 -5.01
CA THR A 324 2.83 -4.79 -6.22
C THR A 324 3.80 -5.88 -6.65
N SER A 325 3.24 -6.97 -7.15
CA SER A 325 3.99 -8.17 -7.50
C SER A 325 3.33 -8.96 -8.64
N THR A 326 4.02 -10.00 -9.10
CA THR A 326 3.48 -10.91 -10.11
C THR A 326 2.68 -12.02 -9.42
N ASN A 327 1.40 -12.16 -9.76
CA ASN A 327 0.52 -13.14 -9.15
C ASN A 327 0.80 -14.58 -9.65
N ALA A 328 0.06 -15.55 -9.12
CA ALA A 328 0.16 -16.96 -9.50
C ALA A 328 -0.25 -17.28 -10.96
N LEU A 329 -0.89 -16.34 -11.67
CA LEU A 329 -1.25 -16.45 -13.09
C LEU A 329 -0.16 -15.84 -14.00
N GLY A 330 0.86 -15.18 -13.44
CA GLY A 330 1.93 -14.50 -14.18
C GLY A 330 1.63 -13.03 -14.49
N GLU A 331 0.55 -12.47 -13.97
CA GLU A 331 0.17 -11.07 -14.19
C GLU A 331 0.97 -10.17 -13.24
N SER A 332 1.79 -9.27 -13.79
CA SER A 332 2.57 -8.30 -13.01
C SER A 332 1.74 -7.10 -12.56
N GLY A 333 2.25 -6.36 -11.57
CA GLY A 333 1.62 -5.14 -11.04
C GLY A 333 0.49 -5.37 -10.04
N THR A 334 0.19 -6.62 -9.70
CA THR A 334 -0.97 -6.97 -8.87
C THR A 334 -0.73 -6.73 -7.38
N PHE A 335 -1.80 -6.36 -6.66
CA PHE A 335 -1.80 -6.25 -5.20
C PHE A 335 -3.17 -6.62 -4.64
N VAL A 336 -3.19 -7.23 -3.45
CA VAL A 336 -4.43 -7.52 -2.71
C VAL A 336 -4.19 -7.29 -1.23
N PHE A 337 -5.07 -6.48 -0.63
CA PHE A 337 -5.29 -6.41 0.81
C PHE A 337 -6.35 -7.46 1.17
N GLU A 338 -6.07 -8.35 2.11
CA GLU A 338 -6.96 -9.45 2.51
C GLU A 338 -7.39 -9.31 3.97
N ASN A 339 -8.45 -10.03 4.35
CA ASN A 339 -8.95 -10.11 5.73
C ASN A 339 -9.47 -8.76 6.26
N LEU A 340 -10.08 -7.97 5.38
CA LEU A 340 -10.57 -6.64 5.73
C LEU A 340 -11.93 -6.68 6.41
N ALA A 341 -12.06 -5.87 7.47
CA ALA A 341 -13.31 -5.61 8.17
C ALA A 341 -14.35 -4.92 7.26
N ILE A 342 -15.64 -5.07 7.57
CA ILE A 342 -16.70 -4.25 6.95
C ILE A 342 -16.48 -2.81 7.41
N ASN A 343 -16.02 -1.97 6.47
CA ASN A 343 -15.73 -0.57 6.73
C ASN A 343 -15.60 0.22 5.42
N SER A 344 -15.35 1.52 5.55
CA SER A 344 -14.91 2.36 4.43
C SER A 344 -13.40 2.58 4.50
N TYR A 345 -12.75 2.52 3.34
CA TYR A 345 -11.30 2.63 3.16
C TYR A 345 -10.98 3.61 2.03
N TYR A 346 -9.70 3.96 1.90
CA TYR A 346 -9.15 4.51 0.67
C TYR A 346 -7.72 4.02 0.49
N ILE A 347 -7.27 3.95 -0.76
CA ILE A 347 -5.90 3.61 -1.13
C ILE A 347 -5.07 4.90 -1.23
N LYS A 348 -3.79 4.83 -0.89
CA LYS A 348 -2.77 5.83 -1.24
C LYS A 348 -1.57 5.14 -1.87
N LEU A 349 -0.99 5.75 -2.90
CA LEU A 349 0.28 5.29 -3.48
C LEU A 349 1.50 6.04 -2.92
N ASP A 350 2.57 5.29 -2.71
CA ASP A 350 3.93 5.80 -2.88
C ASP A 350 4.24 5.78 -4.38
N VAL A 351 4.03 6.92 -5.04
CA VAL A 351 4.37 7.07 -6.45
C VAL A 351 5.89 7.24 -6.52
N PRO A 352 6.64 6.33 -7.18
CA PRO A 352 8.09 6.43 -7.22
C PRO A 352 8.53 7.71 -7.94
N THR A 353 9.76 8.14 -7.67
CA THR A 353 10.40 9.17 -8.47
C THR A 353 10.31 8.81 -9.95
N PHE A 354 10.09 9.82 -10.80
CA PHE A 354 9.94 9.69 -12.26
C PHE A 354 8.58 9.13 -12.74
N TYR A 355 7.63 8.85 -11.85
CA TYR A 355 6.26 8.49 -12.18
C TYR A 355 5.24 9.54 -11.72
N TYR A 356 4.10 9.58 -12.40
CA TYR A 356 2.90 10.30 -12.03
C TYR A 356 1.68 9.39 -12.17
N VAL A 357 0.60 9.67 -11.45
CA VAL A 357 -0.67 8.98 -11.66
C VAL A 357 -1.35 9.52 -12.91
N THR A 358 -1.98 8.65 -13.68
CA THR A 358 -2.79 9.05 -14.83
C THR A 358 -4.14 9.64 -14.42
N LYS A 359 -4.90 10.15 -15.40
CA LYS A 359 -6.26 10.65 -15.21
C LYS A 359 -7.16 9.52 -14.71
N SER A 360 -7.87 9.76 -13.61
CA SER A 360 -8.81 8.79 -13.06
C SER A 360 -10.13 8.71 -13.83
N ASN A 361 -10.85 7.58 -13.74
CA ASN A 361 -12.25 7.43 -14.18
C ASN A 361 -12.50 7.81 -15.66
N GLN A 362 -11.63 7.35 -16.57
CA GLN A 362 -11.71 7.69 -18.00
C GLN A 362 -12.58 6.71 -18.82
N THR A 363 -12.99 5.57 -18.26
CA THR A 363 -13.75 4.55 -19.00
C THR A 363 -14.78 3.85 -18.10
N THR A 364 -14.85 2.53 -18.12
CA THR A 364 -15.57 1.71 -17.15
C THR A 364 -14.64 1.20 -16.06
N GLU A 365 -15.16 1.15 -14.83
CA GLU A 365 -14.65 0.59 -13.56
C GLU A 365 -13.79 -0.70 -13.59
N ALA A 366 -13.65 -1.38 -14.73
CA ALA A 366 -12.78 -2.55 -14.92
C ALA A 366 -11.41 -2.21 -15.54
N ASN A 367 -11.26 -0.99 -16.08
CA ASN A 367 -10.21 -0.62 -17.02
C ASN A 367 -9.73 0.84 -16.84
N ASP A 368 -10.20 1.61 -15.86
CA ASP A 368 -9.72 2.97 -15.58
C ASP A 368 -8.93 3.07 -14.27
N SER A 369 -8.20 4.17 -14.11
CA SER A 369 -7.47 4.46 -12.87
C SER A 369 -8.40 5.02 -11.77
N ASP A 370 -8.34 4.50 -10.55
CA ASP A 370 -9.12 4.93 -9.38
C ASP A 370 -8.55 6.12 -8.61
N ILE A 371 -7.32 6.56 -8.93
CA ILE A 371 -6.59 7.58 -8.14
C ILE A 371 -7.08 8.99 -8.49
N ASP A 372 -8.23 9.35 -7.91
CA ASP A 372 -8.96 10.61 -8.12
C ASP A 372 -8.54 11.77 -7.19
N HIS A 373 -7.64 11.51 -6.25
CA HIS A 373 -7.16 12.44 -5.22
C HIS A 373 -8.19 12.90 -4.17
N MET A 374 -9.38 12.29 -4.10
CA MET A 374 -10.46 12.74 -3.21
C MET A 374 -10.18 12.59 -1.71
N ASN A 375 -9.19 11.78 -1.33
CA ASN A 375 -8.70 11.66 0.05
C ASN A 375 -7.32 12.33 0.26
N GLY A 376 -6.83 13.11 -0.71
CA GLY A 376 -5.51 13.74 -0.71
C GLY A 376 -4.66 13.34 -1.92
N LEU A 377 -3.46 13.92 -2.06
CA LEU A 377 -2.57 13.62 -3.18
C LEU A 377 -2.22 12.12 -3.24
N ASN A 378 -2.31 11.56 -4.45
CA ASN A 378 -2.11 10.14 -4.79
C ASN A 378 -3.02 9.16 -4.03
N THR A 379 -4.26 9.56 -3.71
CA THR A 379 -5.28 8.69 -3.10
C THR A 379 -6.45 8.36 -4.03
N SER A 380 -7.12 7.23 -3.77
CA SER A 380 -8.38 6.84 -4.42
C SER A 380 -9.59 7.56 -3.82
N SER A 381 -10.75 7.30 -4.41
CA SER A 381 -12.07 7.56 -3.84
C SER A 381 -12.30 6.72 -2.55
N THR A 382 -13.49 6.86 -1.93
CA THR A 382 -13.83 6.05 -0.74
C THR A 382 -14.42 4.70 -1.13
N ILE A 383 -13.64 3.64 -0.93
CA ILE A 383 -14.03 2.25 -1.15
C ILE A 383 -14.85 1.79 0.06
N SER A 384 -16.08 1.31 -0.15
CA SER A 384 -16.90 0.75 0.93
C SER A 384 -17.06 -0.75 0.77
N LEU A 385 -16.77 -1.50 1.83
CA LEU A 385 -16.92 -2.95 1.88
C LEU A 385 -18.23 -3.32 2.58
N SER A 386 -18.94 -4.34 2.08
CA SER A 386 -20.23 -4.81 2.57
C SER A 386 -20.28 -6.34 2.67
N GLU A 387 -21.26 -6.93 3.36
CA GLU A 387 -21.29 -8.39 3.57
C GLU A 387 -21.09 -9.19 2.27
N TYR A 388 -20.11 -10.10 2.28
CA TYR A 388 -19.70 -10.95 1.15
C TYR A 388 -19.07 -10.22 -0.06
N GLU A 389 -18.78 -8.93 0.03
CA GLU A 389 -18.25 -8.13 -1.07
C GLU A 389 -16.71 -8.00 -0.98
N SER A 390 -16.00 -8.29 -2.07
CA SER A 390 -14.60 -7.92 -2.24
C SER A 390 -14.49 -6.99 -3.42
N ASN A 391 -13.93 -5.81 -3.21
CA ASN A 391 -13.65 -4.89 -4.28
C ASN A 391 -12.35 -5.34 -4.97
N LYS A 392 -12.48 -5.89 -6.18
CA LYS A 392 -11.34 -6.39 -6.97
C LYS A 392 -11.09 -5.60 -8.25
N ASN A 393 -11.45 -4.31 -8.24
CA ASN A 393 -11.30 -3.39 -9.35
C ASN A 393 -10.53 -2.13 -8.95
N GLN A 394 -9.58 -2.24 -8.01
CA GLN A 394 -8.72 -1.09 -7.66
C GLN A 394 -7.51 -1.03 -8.56
N ASP A 395 -7.69 -0.29 -9.64
CA ASP A 395 -6.85 -0.18 -10.80
C ASP A 395 -6.14 1.18 -10.76
N ILE A 396 -4.81 1.19 -10.94
CA ILE A 396 -3.99 2.40 -10.88
C ILE A 396 -3.05 2.51 -12.08
N GLY A 397 -3.30 3.47 -12.96
CA GLY A 397 -2.39 3.80 -14.06
C GLY A 397 -1.30 4.78 -13.61
N LEU A 398 -0.03 4.48 -13.93
CA LEU A 398 1.11 5.37 -13.72
C LEU A 398 1.85 5.61 -15.05
N PHE A 399 2.15 6.86 -15.38
CA PHE A 399 3.00 7.20 -16.52
C PHE A 399 4.35 7.78 -16.08
N LYS A 400 5.35 7.79 -16.98
CA LYS A 400 6.69 8.33 -16.71
C LYS A 400 6.87 9.76 -17.21
N ALA A 401 7.65 10.56 -16.48
CA ALA A 401 8.11 11.88 -16.91
C ALA A 401 8.94 11.82 -18.22
N PHE A 402 8.97 12.92 -18.99
CA PHE A 402 9.89 13.09 -20.12
C PHE A 402 11.21 13.71 -19.65
N ARG A 403 12.30 13.46 -20.38
CA ARG A 403 13.66 13.91 -20.03
C ARG A 403 14.14 14.99 -21.00
N LEU A 404 14.84 15.99 -20.48
CA LEU A 404 15.28 17.20 -21.20
C LEU A 404 16.70 17.61 -20.78
N GLY A 405 17.65 17.72 -21.71
CA GLY A 405 19.03 18.15 -21.45
C GLY A 405 20.08 17.12 -21.86
N ASN A 406 21.34 17.52 -22.00
CA ASN A 406 22.42 16.60 -22.33
C ASN A 406 23.78 16.94 -21.67
N TYR A 407 24.49 17.95 -22.15
CA TYR A 407 25.91 18.15 -21.88
C TYR A 407 26.36 19.63 -21.91
N VAL A 408 27.38 19.96 -21.13
CA VAL A 408 28.04 21.27 -21.16
C VAL A 408 29.54 21.05 -21.23
N TRP A 409 30.21 21.79 -22.10
CA TRP A 409 31.61 21.52 -22.44
C TRP A 409 32.46 22.78 -22.60
N ASN A 410 33.77 22.58 -22.57
CA ASN A 410 34.78 23.61 -22.70
C ASN A 410 35.28 23.66 -24.16
N ASP A 411 34.66 24.53 -24.96
CA ASP A 411 34.95 24.80 -26.38
C ASP A 411 36.27 25.59 -26.49
N ILE A 412 37.38 24.84 -26.38
CA ILE A 412 38.76 25.34 -26.32
C ILE A 412 39.71 24.54 -27.22
N GLY A 413 39.28 24.26 -28.45
CA GLY A 413 40.13 23.69 -29.49
C GLY A 413 41.28 24.60 -29.96
N GLN A 414 41.87 24.26 -31.11
CA GLN A 414 42.98 25.00 -31.70
C GLN A 414 42.69 25.42 -33.14
N GLY A 415 42.91 26.69 -33.45
CA GLY A 415 42.70 27.22 -34.79
C GLY A 415 41.22 27.27 -35.16
N ALA A 416 40.77 26.35 -36.01
CA ALA A 416 39.39 26.34 -36.52
C ALA A 416 38.37 25.72 -35.55
N SER A 417 38.82 25.00 -34.52
CA SER A 417 37.98 24.46 -33.44
C SER A 417 38.00 25.28 -32.15
N TYR A 418 38.49 26.53 -32.19
CA TYR A 418 38.44 27.40 -31.01
C TYR A 418 37.19 28.29 -31.08
N MET A 419 36.28 28.14 -30.12
CA MET A 419 34.99 28.84 -30.07
C MET A 419 34.11 28.55 -31.29
N ASN A 420 34.11 27.30 -31.79
CA ASN A 420 33.40 26.94 -33.01
C ASN A 420 31.92 26.60 -32.79
N GLY A 421 31.48 26.37 -31.55
CA GLY A 421 30.11 25.97 -31.24
C GLY A 421 29.79 24.50 -31.45
N ILE A 422 30.80 23.65 -31.68
CA ILE A 422 30.66 22.23 -32.02
C ILE A 422 31.43 21.39 -31.00
N GLN A 423 30.81 20.35 -30.47
CA GLN A 423 31.44 19.44 -29.51
C GLN A 423 32.53 18.59 -30.20
N ASP A 424 33.79 19.03 -30.08
CA ASP A 424 34.93 18.33 -30.68
C ASP A 424 35.49 17.22 -29.74
N SER A 425 35.99 16.13 -30.32
CA SER A 425 36.43 14.92 -29.58
C SER A 425 37.60 15.11 -28.60
N ASN A 426 38.23 16.29 -28.60
CA ASN A 426 39.35 16.67 -27.75
C ASN A 426 38.96 17.71 -26.68
N GLU A 427 37.66 17.96 -26.51
CA GLU A 427 37.14 18.98 -25.60
C GLU A 427 36.64 18.35 -24.29
N GLU A 428 36.86 19.05 -23.20
CA GLU A 428 36.56 18.53 -21.85
C GLU A 428 35.15 18.94 -21.41
N ALA A 429 34.51 18.09 -20.61
CA ALA A 429 33.27 18.41 -19.91
C ALA A 429 33.44 19.64 -19.00
N GLU A 430 32.40 20.47 -18.87
CA GLU A 430 32.34 21.54 -17.87
C GLU A 430 31.41 21.16 -16.71
N PRO A 431 31.95 20.72 -15.56
CA PRO A 431 31.16 20.40 -14.38
C PRO A 431 30.79 21.65 -13.57
N ASN A 432 29.73 21.56 -12.77
CA ASN A 432 29.24 22.63 -11.87
C ASN A 432 28.72 23.89 -12.58
N VAL A 433 28.20 23.78 -13.81
CA VAL A 433 27.44 24.84 -14.48
C VAL A 433 25.99 24.78 -13.99
N LEU A 434 25.49 25.88 -13.43
CA LEU A 434 24.10 25.96 -12.97
C LEU A 434 23.18 26.20 -14.17
N VAL A 435 22.26 25.27 -14.40
CA VAL A 435 21.21 25.34 -15.43
C VAL A 435 19.86 25.54 -14.73
N TYR A 436 19.02 26.41 -15.27
CA TYR A 436 17.62 26.59 -14.89
C TYR A 436 16.70 26.11 -16.00
N LEU A 437 15.57 25.53 -15.62
CA LEU A 437 14.43 25.25 -16.49
C LEU A 437 13.35 26.33 -16.29
N PHE A 438 12.89 26.92 -17.39
CA PHE A 438 11.77 27.86 -17.42
C PHE A 438 10.61 27.31 -18.24
N ASP A 439 9.37 27.68 -17.89
CA ASP A 439 8.21 27.50 -18.75
C ASP A 439 8.08 28.62 -19.80
N SER A 440 7.09 28.51 -20.68
CA SER A 440 6.78 29.53 -21.69
C SER A 440 6.28 30.88 -21.15
N ASN A 441 6.18 31.05 -19.82
CA ASN A 441 5.70 32.27 -19.14
C ASN A 441 6.81 32.93 -18.30
N ASP A 442 8.08 32.58 -18.52
CA ASP A 442 9.25 33.02 -17.75
C ASP A 442 9.24 32.62 -16.25
N MET A 443 8.47 31.59 -15.88
CA MET A 443 8.50 31.02 -14.53
C MET A 443 9.59 29.96 -14.41
N ILE A 444 10.45 30.06 -13.39
CA ILE A 444 11.40 29.00 -13.06
C ILE A 444 10.63 27.79 -12.55
N ILE A 445 10.83 26.64 -13.21
CA ILE A 445 10.29 25.35 -12.82
C ILE A 445 11.28 24.58 -11.94
N ASP A 446 12.56 24.53 -12.35
CA ASP A 446 13.61 23.81 -11.64
C ASP A 446 15.02 24.38 -11.93
N SER A 447 16.04 23.92 -11.20
CA SER A 447 17.45 24.23 -11.47
C SER A 447 18.41 23.16 -10.95
N GLN A 448 19.48 22.87 -11.69
CA GLN A 448 20.49 21.87 -11.33
C GLN A 448 21.90 22.30 -11.73
N TYR A 449 22.92 21.65 -11.17
CA TYR A 449 24.30 21.80 -11.63
C TYR A 449 24.70 20.64 -12.54
N THR A 450 25.50 20.90 -13.57
CA THR A 450 26.13 19.83 -14.36
C THR A 450 27.03 18.96 -13.48
N ASP A 451 27.01 17.65 -13.72
CA ASP A 451 27.77 16.66 -12.97
C ASP A 451 29.27 16.68 -13.33
N ASN A 452 30.07 15.80 -12.72
CA ASN A 452 31.50 15.67 -12.99
C ASN A 452 31.84 15.27 -14.44
N THR A 453 30.84 14.86 -15.23
CA THR A 453 30.95 14.56 -16.67
C THR A 453 30.30 15.64 -17.53
N GLY A 454 29.92 16.79 -16.98
CA GLY A 454 29.29 17.90 -17.70
C GLY A 454 27.82 17.67 -18.02
N LYS A 455 27.21 16.57 -17.56
CA LYS A 455 25.83 16.20 -17.88
C LYS A 455 24.82 16.82 -16.94
N PHE A 456 23.63 17.07 -17.46
CA PHE A 456 22.47 17.55 -16.70
C PHE A 456 21.18 16.99 -17.33
N GLU A 457 20.10 16.86 -16.55
CA GLU A 457 18.83 16.30 -17.02
C GLU A 457 17.65 16.85 -16.20
N PHE A 458 16.72 17.52 -16.86
CA PHE A 458 15.44 17.94 -16.28
C PHE A 458 14.35 16.92 -16.61
N LEU A 459 13.31 16.93 -15.78
CA LEU A 459 12.14 16.09 -15.94
C LEU A 459 10.91 16.98 -16.11
N VAL A 460 10.18 16.72 -17.19
CA VAL A 460 9.15 17.63 -17.71
C VAL A 460 7.93 16.86 -18.21
N ASP A 461 6.82 17.57 -18.32
CA ASP A 461 5.61 17.12 -19.01
C ASP A 461 5.63 17.54 -20.48
N GLU A 462 4.57 17.19 -21.23
CA GLU A 462 4.35 17.82 -22.53
C GLU A 462 4.16 19.34 -22.36
N GLY A 463 4.77 20.14 -23.24
CA GLY A 463 4.73 21.59 -23.07
C GLY A 463 5.85 22.32 -23.77
N GLN A 464 6.01 23.60 -23.42
CA GLN A 464 7.02 24.48 -23.98
C GLN A 464 7.89 25.07 -22.87
N TYR A 465 9.20 24.93 -23.03
CA TYR A 465 10.20 25.25 -22.03
C TYR A 465 11.41 25.91 -22.67
N TYR A 466 12.23 26.60 -21.88
CA TYR A 466 13.59 26.96 -22.30
C TYR A 466 14.57 26.76 -21.14
N LEU A 467 15.83 26.53 -21.47
CA LEU A 467 16.89 26.41 -20.48
C LEU A 467 17.65 27.73 -20.35
N LYS A 468 18.23 27.95 -19.16
CA LYS A 468 19.19 29.02 -18.93
C LYS A 468 20.43 28.51 -18.20
N PHE A 469 21.57 28.59 -18.86
CA PHE A 469 22.88 28.26 -18.33
C PHE A 469 23.52 29.51 -17.68
N ASN A 470 24.08 29.36 -16.49
CA ASN A 470 24.90 30.38 -15.83
C ASN A 470 26.39 30.06 -16.03
N THR A 471 27.08 30.89 -16.81
CA THR A 471 28.52 30.76 -17.05
C THR A 471 29.33 30.83 -15.74
N PRO A 472 30.31 29.92 -15.53
CA PRO A 472 31.34 30.09 -14.51
C PRO A 472 32.12 31.41 -14.66
N ASN A 473 32.74 31.87 -13.57
CA ASN A 473 33.59 33.05 -13.60
C ASN A 473 34.71 32.89 -14.65
N ASN A 474 34.88 33.92 -15.48
CA ASN A 474 35.81 33.94 -16.62
C ASN A 474 35.45 32.98 -17.78
N LYS A 475 34.16 32.66 -18.01
CA LYS A 475 33.69 32.00 -19.25
C LYS A 475 32.56 32.76 -19.96
N THR A 476 32.36 32.46 -21.24
CA THR A 476 31.29 32.95 -22.13
C THR A 476 30.79 31.80 -23.00
N PHE A 477 29.56 31.88 -23.49
CA PHE A 477 29.04 30.95 -24.50
C PHE A 477 29.74 31.13 -25.84
N THR A 478 29.80 30.04 -26.61
CA THR A 478 30.30 30.04 -27.99
C THR A 478 29.15 30.16 -29.00
N PHE A 479 29.38 29.90 -30.29
CA PHE A 479 28.34 30.14 -31.30
C PHE A 479 27.28 29.03 -31.26
N PRO A 480 25.98 29.38 -31.28
CA PRO A 480 24.92 28.37 -31.25
C PRO A 480 24.63 27.79 -32.63
N ASN A 481 24.08 26.58 -32.69
CA ASN A 481 23.49 25.95 -33.88
C ASN A 481 24.47 25.92 -35.09
N GLN A 482 25.67 25.37 -34.89
CA GLN A 482 26.77 25.35 -35.87
C GLN A 482 26.98 23.99 -36.56
N SER A 483 26.25 22.94 -36.18
CA SER A 483 26.41 21.56 -36.66
C SER A 483 25.04 20.86 -36.76
N SER A 484 24.96 19.61 -36.29
CA SER A 484 23.72 18.88 -36.05
C SER A 484 23.44 18.81 -34.55
N GLU A 485 22.17 19.03 -34.16
CA GLU A 485 21.67 19.14 -32.77
C GLU A 485 22.42 18.30 -31.72
N SER A 486 22.74 17.04 -32.02
CA SER A 486 23.44 16.13 -31.09
C SER A 486 24.87 16.52 -30.66
N ILE A 487 25.47 17.56 -31.27
CA ILE A 487 26.88 17.96 -31.06
C ILE A 487 27.14 19.47 -31.25
N ASP A 488 26.14 20.35 -31.15
CA ASP A 488 26.35 21.81 -31.16
C ASP A 488 25.63 22.51 -30.00
N SER A 489 25.85 23.81 -29.85
CA SER A 489 25.34 24.54 -28.68
C SER A 489 23.97 25.15 -28.95
N ASP A 490 23.00 24.92 -28.06
CA ASP A 490 21.64 25.49 -28.17
C ASP A 490 21.50 26.92 -27.62
N VAL A 491 22.58 27.49 -27.08
CA VAL A 491 22.53 28.73 -26.28
C VAL A 491 22.45 29.97 -27.17
N THR A 492 21.29 30.16 -27.79
CA THR A 492 20.99 31.28 -28.71
C THR A 492 20.87 32.64 -28.03
N GLY A 493 20.56 32.67 -26.74
CA GLY A 493 20.31 33.87 -25.96
C GLY A 493 18.93 34.51 -26.19
N THR A 494 17.97 33.76 -26.75
CA THR A 494 16.65 34.25 -27.19
C THR A 494 15.84 34.93 -26.08
N PHE A 495 15.86 34.38 -24.86
CA PHE A 495 15.22 34.94 -23.67
C PHE A 495 16.21 35.69 -22.75
N GLY A 496 17.36 36.10 -23.31
CA GLY A 496 18.45 36.79 -22.62
C GLY A 496 19.72 35.95 -22.50
N PHE A 497 20.79 36.55 -21.97
CA PHE A 497 22.12 35.90 -21.94
C PHE A 497 22.09 34.53 -21.24
N GLY A 498 22.59 33.51 -21.95
CA GLY A 498 22.67 32.13 -21.49
C GLY A 498 21.41 31.29 -21.69
N THR A 499 20.40 31.76 -22.44
CA THR A 499 19.16 31.01 -22.70
C THR A 499 19.18 30.25 -24.03
N THR A 500 18.37 29.20 -24.14
CA THR A 500 18.08 28.49 -25.40
C THR A 500 16.97 29.17 -26.20
N GLU A 501 16.60 28.60 -27.36
CA GLU A 501 15.26 28.84 -27.93
C GLU A 501 14.16 28.12 -27.12
N LEU A 502 12.90 28.27 -27.55
CA LEU A 502 11.75 27.62 -26.92
C LEU A 502 11.61 26.18 -27.43
N LEU A 503 11.94 25.24 -26.55
CA LEU A 503 11.89 23.80 -26.77
C LEU A 503 10.46 23.31 -26.58
N THR A 504 9.98 22.42 -27.47
CA THR A 504 8.63 21.86 -27.39
C THR A 504 8.70 20.36 -27.15
N ILE A 505 8.28 19.93 -25.96
CA ILE A 505 8.28 18.53 -25.53
C ILE A 505 6.95 17.91 -25.97
N LEU A 506 7.04 16.84 -26.76
CA LEU A 506 5.88 16.12 -27.27
C LEU A 506 5.63 14.85 -26.45
N PRO A 507 4.41 14.28 -26.49
CA PRO A 507 4.14 12.97 -25.93
C PRO A 507 5.15 11.91 -26.37
N ASN A 508 5.78 11.26 -25.38
CA ASN A 508 6.71 10.15 -25.53
C ASN A 508 8.04 10.48 -26.25
N THR A 509 8.43 11.77 -26.32
CA THR A 509 9.79 12.16 -26.71
C THR A 509 10.65 12.49 -25.49
N ASN A 510 11.98 12.39 -25.67
CA ASN A 510 12.96 12.92 -24.71
C ASN A 510 13.95 13.73 -25.55
N GLU A 511 14.14 15.01 -25.22
CA GLU A 511 15.04 15.91 -25.94
C GLU A 511 16.39 15.89 -25.21
N MET A 512 17.24 14.93 -25.61
CA MET A 512 18.51 14.59 -24.95
C MET A 512 19.73 15.01 -25.79
N ASP A 513 19.58 16.14 -26.48
CA ASP A 513 20.55 16.82 -27.33
C ASP A 513 20.77 18.29 -26.94
N ILE A 514 20.11 18.79 -25.88
CA ILE A 514 20.24 20.19 -25.48
C ILE A 514 21.57 20.45 -24.75
N ASP A 515 22.46 21.17 -25.40
CA ASP A 515 23.88 21.27 -25.11
C ASP A 515 24.40 22.73 -25.01
N ALA A 516 25.49 22.95 -24.26
CA ALA A 516 26.08 24.28 -24.10
C ALA A 516 27.62 24.33 -24.21
N GLY A 517 28.11 25.05 -25.22
CA GLY A 517 29.54 25.31 -25.44
C GLY A 517 30.03 26.53 -24.67
N LEU A 518 31.11 26.39 -23.90
CA LEU A 518 31.69 27.45 -23.07
C LEU A 518 33.18 27.65 -23.35
N ALA A 519 33.60 28.91 -23.52
CA ALA A 519 35.00 29.27 -23.71
C ALA A 519 35.47 30.38 -22.74
N PRO A 520 36.79 30.57 -22.53
CA PRO A 520 37.32 31.60 -21.66
C PRO A 520 36.86 33.02 -22.04
N ALA A 521 36.30 33.74 -21.06
CA ALA A 521 35.96 35.16 -21.19
C ALA A 521 37.24 36.01 -21.14
N GLY A 522 37.92 36.07 -22.29
CA GLY A 522 39.12 36.90 -22.51
C GLY A 522 39.41 37.20 -23.98
N VAL A 523 38.50 36.88 -24.91
CA VAL A 523 38.74 36.94 -26.37
C VAL A 523 37.57 37.57 -27.16
N LEU A 524 36.76 38.43 -26.53
CA LEU A 524 35.79 39.31 -27.23
C LEU A 524 35.73 40.69 -26.55
N ALA A 525 36.35 41.70 -27.17
CA ALA A 525 36.49 43.06 -26.62
C ALA A 525 35.22 43.96 -26.71
N ILE A 526 34.06 43.41 -27.09
CA ILE A 526 32.82 44.17 -27.31
C ILE A 526 31.63 43.33 -26.83
N ARG A 527 31.02 43.72 -25.70
CA ARG A 527 29.73 43.14 -25.26
C ARG A 527 28.54 43.93 -25.82
N ASN A 528 28.75 45.20 -26.17
CA ASN A 528 27.74 46.03 -26.81
C ASN A 528 28.37 47.13 -27.72
N LEU A 529 27.68 47.47 -28.82
CA LEU A 529 28.10 48.50 -29.77
C LEU A 529 26.87 49.31 -30.22
N ASN A 530 26.64 50.43 -29.56
CA ASN A 530 25.50 51.30 -29.84
C ASN A 530 25.84 52.33 -30.92
N PHE A 531 25.10 52.29 -32.03
CA PHE A 531 25.14 53.29 -33.10
C PHE A 531 23.88 54.16 -33.06
N TRP A 532 24.04 55.47 -33.08
CA TRP A 532 22.93 56.41 -33.27
C TRP A 532 23.32 57.60 -34.13
N ILE A 533 22.29 58.33 -34.60
CA ILE A 533 22.39 59.63 -35.26
C ILE A 533 21.74 60.64 -34.31
N SER A 534 22.41 61.75 -34.01
CA SER A 534 21.84 62.81 -33.16
C SER A 534 20.74 63.61 -33.88
N ASP A 535 19.73 64.05 -33.12
CA ASP A 535 18.62 64.90 -33.60
C ASP A 535 19.03 66.34 -34.00
N SER A 536 20.32 66.68 -33.92
CA SER A 536 20.85 67.96 -34.39
C SER A 536 20.85 68.06 -35.92
N GLU A 537 21.12 69.26 -36.44
CA GLU A 537 21.37 69.42 -37.88
C GLU A 537 22.65 68.71 -38.36
N GLU A 538 23.51 68.22 -37.47
CA GLU A 538 24.73 67.49 -37.82
C GLU A 538 24.48 65.97 -37.72
N ARG A 539 24.74 65.26 -38.83
CA ARG A 539 24.52 63.82 -38.93
C ARG A 539 25.73 63.07 -38.38
N ILE A 540 25.79 62.93 -37.06
CA ILE A 540 26.94 62.35 -36.36
C ILE A 540 26.70 60.86 -36.11
N LEU A 541 27.59 59.99 -36.60
CA LEU A 541 27.76 58.61 -36.14
C LEU A 541 28.50 58.62 -34.82
N LYS A 542 27.96 57.98 -33.77
CA LYS A 542 28.67 57.75 -32.51
C LYS A 542 28.79 56.26 -32.22
N TRP A 543 29.83 55.87 -31.49
CA TRP A 543 29.97 54.52 -30.95
C TRP A 543 30.56 54.51 -29.53
N THR A 544 30.15 53.51 -28.76
CA THR A 544 30.66 53.18 -27.42
C THR A 544 31.30 51.80 -27.43
N LEU A 545 32.28 51.58 -26.55
CA LEU A 545 32.94 50.29 -26.32
C LEU A 545 32.96 50.04 -24.81
N ASP A 546 32.81 48.78 -24.40
CA ASP A 546 32.77 48.44 -22.96
C ASP A 546 34.16 48.42 -22.33
N ASN A 547 35.19 47.95 -23.06
CA ASN A 547 36.59 47.86 -22.60
C ASN A 547 37.55 48.63 -23.56
N PRO A 548 37.59 49.97 -23.55
CA PRO A 548 38.44 50.73 -24.47
C PRO A 548 39.95 50.59 -24.14
N GLU A 549 40.33 50.12 -22.95
CA GLU A 549 41.75 49.90 -22.57
C GLU A 549 42.45 48.84 -23.41
N ASP A 550 41.72 47.84 -23.91
CA ASP A 550 42.31 46.71 -24.65
C ASP A 550 42.47 47.01 -26.15
N VAL A 551 41.89 48.11 -26.63
CA VAL A 551 41.95 48.53 -28.03
C VAL A 551 43.28 49.21 -28.33
N ALA A 552 43.97 48.77 -29.39
CA ALA A 552 45.14 49.45 -29.93
C ALA A 552 44.75 50.57 -30.92
N LYS A 553 43.77 50.31 -31.80
CA LYS A 553 43.21 51.30 -32.74
C LYS A 553 41.87 50.86 -33.33
N ILE A 554 41.12 51.82 -33.88
CA ILE A 554 39.83 51.62 -34.53
C ILE A 554 39.86 52.22 -35.94
N HIS A 555 39.36 51.48 -36.93
CA HIS A 555 39.03 51.97 -38.27
C HIS A 555 37.52 52.05 -38.43
N LEU A 556 37.00 53.22 -38.80
CA LEU A 556 35.68 53.32 -39.42
C LEU A 556 35.87 53.14 -40.94
N GLU A 557 35.20 52.14 -41.49
CA GLU A 557 35.24 51.80 -42.91
C GLU A 557 33.89 52.13 -43.57
N GLN A 558 33.93 52.77 -44.74
CA GLN A 558 32.77 53.01 -45.59
C GLN A 558 32.85 52.13 -46.86
N LYS A 559 31.70 51.63 -47.34
CA LYS A 559 31.65 50.93 -48.63
C LYS A 559 31.67 51.93 -49.78
N ILE A 560 32.76 51.93 -50.54
CA ILE A 560 32.99 52.77 -51.73
C ILE A 560 33.34 51.84 -52.89
N ASN A 561 32.65 51.99 -54.03
CA ASN A 561 32.85 51.19 -55.25
C ASN A 561 32.94 49.67 -54.96
N SER A 562 31.94 49.14 -54.26
CA SER A 562 31.81 47.74 -53.82
C SER A 562 32.81 47.23 -52.77
N SER A 563 33.84 48.00 -52.40
CA SER A 563 34.84 47.65 -51.38
C SER A 563 34.66 48.45 -50.09
N PHE A 564 34.98 47.89 -48.92
CA PHE A 564 35.09 48.68 -47.69
C PHE A 564 36.48 49.32 -47.61
N GLN A 565 36.53 50.63 -47.35
CA GLN A 565 37.75 51.44 -47.25
C GLN A 565 37.74 52.22 -45.95
N THR A 566 38.87 52.28 -45.24
CA THR A 566 39.01 53.08 -44.02
C THR A 566 38.89 54.56 -44.36
N ILE A 567 37.88 55.23 -43.77
CA ILE A 567 37.62 56.66 -43.94
C ILE A 567 38.02 57.48 -42.70
N TYR A 568 38.18 56.83 -41.55
CA TYR A 568 38.59 57.46 -40.30
C TYR A 568 39.32 56.43 -39.41
N GLU A 569 40.39 56.85 -38.75
CA GLU A 569 41.17 56.06 -37.78
C GLU A 569 41.17 56.79 -36.42
N SER A 570 41.06 56.04 -35.33
CA SER A 570 41.16 56.55 -33.95
C SER A 570 42.07 55.64 -33.13
N THR A 571 42.92 56.25 -32.29
CA THR A 571 43.78 55.59 -31.30
C THR A 571 43.20 55.80 -29.89
N SER A 572 43.41 54.85 -28.98
CA SER A 572 42.67 54.73 -27.73
C SER A 572 42.96 55.82 -26.67
N ASP A 573 42.34 56.99 -26.80
CA ASP A 573 42.06 57.90 -25.68
C ASP A 573 40.53 57.98 -25.47
N PHE A 574 40.07 57.88 -24.22
CA PHE A 574 38.71 57.48 -23.90
C PHE A 574 37.70 58.64 -23.90
N ALA A 575 36.61 58.49 -24.66
CA ALA A 575 35.19 58.67 -24.25
C ALA A 575 34.33 59.12 -25.44
N MET A 576 33.58 58.18 -26.04
CA MET A 576 32.77 58.37 -27.27
C MET A 576 33.53 58.96 -28.47
N ASN A 577 33.89 58.09 -29.42
CA ASN A 577 34.34 58.55 -30.73
C ASN A 577 33.13 58.86 -31.62
N GLU A 578 33.26 59.91 -32.43
CA GLU A 578 32.19 60.41 -33.29
C GLU A 578 32.70 60.79 -34.69
N TYR A 579 31.86 60.63 -35.71
CA TYR A 579 32.17 60.94 -37.10
C TYR A 579 30.99 61.64 -37.79
N SER A 580 31.23 62.81 -38.37
CA SER A 580 30.20 63.61 -39.05
C SER A 580 30.03 63.20 -40.51
N ILE A 581 28.82 62.81 -40.89
CA ILE A 581 28.44 62.40 -42.25
C ILE A 581 28.13 63.63 -43.11
N GLN A 582 28.71 63.68 -44.31
CA GLN A 582 28.44 64.72 -45.30
C GLN A 582 26.98 64.67 -45.81
N LYS A 583 26.28 65.80 -45.77
CA LYS A 583 24.83 65.91 -46.05
C LYS A 583 24.43 65.70 -47.53
N GLU A 584 25.38 65.81 -48.45
CA GLU A 584 25.09 66.11 -49.87
C GLU A 584 24.76 64.87 -50.74
N THR A 585 24.67 63.67 -50.15
CA THR A 585 24.42 62.43 -50.89
C THR A 585 22.99 61.91 -50.70
N TYR A 586 22.38 61.46 -51.80
CA TYR A 586 21.03 60.89 -51.84
C TYR A 586 20.97 59.36 -51.77
N GLU A 587 22.14 58.70 -51.72
CA GLU A 587 22.26 57.23 -51.71
C GLU A 587 22.43 56.67 -50.29
N ILE A 588 22.05 55.40 -50.10
CA ILE A 588 22.27 54.67 -48.84
C ILE A 588 23.75 54.37 -48.69
N GLN A 589 24.34 54.79 -47.58
CA GLN A 589 25.74 54.57 -47.26
C GLN A 589 25.89 53.38 -46.31
N TYR A 590 26.97 52.61 -46.46
CA TYR A 590 27.25 51.44 -45.64
C TYR A 590 28.53 51.67 -44.83
N TYR A 591 28.46 51.48 -43.51
CA TYR A 591 29.56 51.70 -42.57
C TYR A 591 29.82 50.44 -41.72
N ARG A 592 31.06 50.25 -41.26
CA ARG A 592 31.41 49.29 -40.19
C ARG A 592 32.65 49.76 -39.43
N LEU A 593 32.87 49.22 -38.24
CA LEU A 593 34.15 49.34 -37.52
C LEU A 593 35.01 48.10 -37.75
N THR A 594 36.31 48.29 -37.90
CA THR A 594 37.36 47.27 -37.72
C THR A 594 38.22 47.71 -36.55
N ILE A 595 38.24 46.93 -35.47
CA ILE A 595 38.90 47.23 -34.20
C ILE A 595 40.10 46.31 -34.07
N TYR A 596 41.26 46.89 -33.75
CA TYR A 596 42.52 46.18 -33.55
C TYR A 596 42.85 46.25 -32.06
N GLU A 597 43.13 45.11 -31.45
CA GLU A 597 43.35 44.96 -30.02
C GLU A 597 44.86 44.90 -29.70
N LYS A 598 45.26 45.26 -28.48
CA LYS A 598 46.68 45.32 -28.05
C LYS A 598 47.35 43.94 -28.01
N ASN A 599 46.55 42.89 -27.91
CA ASN A 599 46.92 41.47 -28.01
C ASN A 599 47.21 41.01 -29.47
N GLY A 600 46.90 41.84 -30.48
CA GLY A 600 47.09 41.54 -31.91
C GLY A 600 45.85 41.04 -32.66
N PHE A 601 44.69 40.84 -31.99
CA PHE A 601 43.45 40.43 -32.65
C PHE A 601 42.77 41.58 -33.41
N VAL A 602 41.90 41.22 -34.37
CA VAL A 602 41.18 42.17 -35.23
C VAL A 602 39.71 41.77 -35.37
N THR A 603 38.84 42.58 -34.77
CA THR A 603 37.39 42.36 -34.66
C THR A 603 36.64 43.29 -35.64
N LYS A 604 35.55 42.84 -36.28
CA LYS A 604 34.73 43.68 -37.20
C LYS A 604 33.27 43.74 -36.78
N SER A 605 32.67 44.93 -36.84
CA SER A 605 31.25 45.11 -36.53
C SER A 605 30.32 44.61 -37.64
N LYS A 606 29.05 44.43 -37.29
CA LYS A 606 27.94 44.39 -38.27
C LYS A 606 27.96 45.66 -39.14
N ILE A 607 27.42 45.56 -40.36
CA ILE A 607 27.34 46.68 -41.30
C ILE A 607 26.11 47.53 -40.99
N LEU A 608 26.33 48.81 -40.70
CA LEU A 608 25.28 49.83 -40.55
C LEU A 608 24.90 50.41 -41.92
N LEU A 609 23.61 50.55 -42.18
CA LEU A 609 23.07 51.27 -43.34
C LEU A 609 22.57 52.65 -42.88
N VAL A 610 22.99 53.71 -43.55
CA VAL A 610 22.61 55.10 -43.24
C VAL A 610 21.96 55.75 -44.45
N ASN A 611 20.75 56.27 -44.28
CA ASN A 611 20.10 57.18 -45.23
C ASN A 611 20.26 58.63 -44.73
N PRO A 612 21.07 59.48 -45.38
CA PRO A 612 21.35 60.84 -44.89
C PRO A 612 20.11 61.74 -44.74
N GLN A 613 19.04 61.49 -45.51
CA GLN A 613 17.88 62.37 -45.64
C GLN A 613 16.71 62.05 -44.69
N GLN A 614 16.76 60.95 -43.93
CA GLN A 614 15.60 60.51 -43.15
C GLN A 614 15.33 61.44 -41.94
N LYS A 615 14.04 61.74 -41.71
CA LYS A 615 13.51 62.29 -40.44
C LYS A 615 12.64 61.22 -39.78
N SER A 616 12.66 61.20 -38.46
CA SER A 616 12.21 60.09 -37.60
C SER A 616 10.74 59.68 -37.77
N ASN A 617 10.53 58.46 -38.28
CA ASN A 617 9.36 57.62 -37.99
C ASN A 617 9.86 56.16 -37.97
N PHE A 618 9.60 55.44 -36.88
CA PHE A 618 10.04 54.06 -36.70
C PHE A 618 8.94 53.09 -37.15
N TYR A 619 9.28 52.24 -38.11
CA TYR A 619 8.52 51.07 -38.51
C TYR A 619 9.36 49.85 -38.10
N LEU A 620 8.74 48.91 -37.39
CA LEU A 620 9.31 47.60 -37.09
C LEU A 620 8.66 46.59 -38.03
N ALA A 621 9.43 45.65 -38.55
CA ALA A 621 8.88 44.54 -39.32
C ALA A 621 9.62 43.26 -38.93
N TYR A 622 8.87 42.18 -38.78
CA TYR A 622 9.39 40.86 -38.40
C TYR A 622 8.53 39.76 -39.01
N PHE A 623 9.12 38.59 -39.21
CA PHE A 623 8.36 37.39 -39.59
C PHE A 623 8.05 36.58 -38.33
N ASN A 624 6.83 36.08 -38.23
CA ASN A 624 6.45 35.02 -37.30
C ASN A 624 5.81 33.89 -38.13
N MET A 625 6.42 32.70 -38.09
CA MET A 625 6.17 31.61 -39.05
C MET A 625 6.22 32.13 -40.51
N ASN A 626 5.14 31.88 -41.27
CA ASN A 626 4.94 32.28 -42.67
C ASN A 626 4.17 33.62 -42.81
N LYS A 627 4.07 34.40 -41.72
CA LYS A 627 3.39 35.71 -41.72
C LYS A 627 4.40 36.82 -41.48
N LEU A 628 4.25 37.90 -42.23
CA LEU A 628 5.00 39.14 -42.06
C LEU A 628 4.15 40.13 -41.24
N PHE A 629 4.68 40.54 -40.09
CA PHE A 629 4.11 41.57 -39.26
C PHE A 629 4.84 42.90 -39.47
N ILE A 630 4.06 43.99 -39.53
CA ILE A 630 4.57 45.36 -39.60
C ILE A 630 3.91 46.16 -38.49
N GLU A 631 4.72 46.73 -37.62
CA GLU A 631 4.30 47.55 -36.49
C GLU A 631 4.81 48.98 -36.63
N THR A 632 3.99 49.94 -36.20
CA THR A 632 4.30 51.37 -36.29
C THR A 632 4.17 52.03 -34.92
N LYS A 633 5.18 52.83 -34.54
CA LYS A 633 5.21 53.51 -33.21
C LYS A 633 4.07 54.52 -33.00
N LYS A 634 3.34 54.86 -34.07
CA LYS A 634 2.08 55.61 -34.06
C LYS A 634 1.15 54.97 -35.10
N ALA A 635 -0.16 55.01 -34.86
CA ALA A 635 -1.14 54.52 -35.82
C ALA A 635 -1.01 55.25 -37.18
N VAL A 636 -1.19 54.50 -38.27
CA VAL A 636 -1.11 55.04 -39.64
C VAL A 636 -2.50 55.40 -40.14
N GLU A 637 -2.65 56.62 -40.68
CA GLU A 637 -3.89 57.10 -41.31
C GLU A 637 -3.69 57.21 -42.83
N GLY A 638 -4.01 56.14 -43.55
CA GLY A 638 -3.90 56.07 -45.01
C GLY A 638 -3.48 54.70 -45.53
N ASP A 639 -3.58 54.51 -46.85
CA ASP A 639 -3.20 53.27 -47.51
C ASP A 639 -1.70 53.01 -47.45
N LEU A 640 -1.34 51.75 -47.18
CA LEU A 640 0.05 51.28 -47.11
C LEU A 640 0.37 50.35 -48.29
N THR A 641 1.50 50.58 -48.95
CA THR A 641 2.06 49.63 -49.92
C THR A 641 3.29 48.98 -49.32
N VAL A 642 3.24 47.68 -49.13
CA VAL A 642 4.36 46.88 -48.61
C VAL A 642 4.94 46.08 -49.77
N SER A 643 6.26 46.09 -49.93
CA SER A 643 6.96 45.24 -50.89
C SER A 643 8.16 44.55 -50.26
N VAL A 644 8.25 43.24 -50.47
CA VAL A 644 9.37 42.41 -50.01
C VAL A 644 10.26 42.12 -51.22
N HIS A 645 11.55 42.33 -51.05
CA HIS A 645 12.58 42.08 -52.06
C HIS A 645 13.64 41.17 -51.47
N SER A 646 14.23 40.30 -52.28
CA SER A 646 15.46 39.59 -51.94
C SER A 646 16.63 40.56 -51.73
N ILE A 647 17.69 40.11 -51.08
CA ILE A 647 18.83 40.97 -50.71
C ILE A 647 19.66 41.47 -51.91
N ASP A 648 19.53 40.81 -53.07
CA ASP A 648 20.04 41.22 -54.38
C ASP A 648 19.08 42.13 -55.16
N GLY A 649 17.88 42.40 -54.63
CA GLY A 649 16.95 43.43 -55.11
C GLY A 649 15.81 42.94 -56.01
N ALA A 650 15.58 41.63 -56.16
CA ALA A 650 14.43 41.12 -56.90
C ALA A 650 13.16 41.20 -56.04
N THR A 651 12.07 41.76 -56.58
CA THR A 651 10.79 41.84 -55.87
C THR A 651 10.13 40.47 -55.75
N LEU A 652 9.86 40.03 -54.52
CA LEU A 652 9.22 38.75 -54.20
C LEU A 652 7.72 38.91 -53.90
N LEU A 653 7.34 40.02 -53.24
CA LEU A 653 5.96 40.32 -52.90
C LEU A 653 5.67 41.82 -53.02
N ILE A 654 4.47 42.19 -53.45
CA ILE A 654 3.88 43.52 -53.23
C ILE A 654 2.45 43.33 -52.73
N LYS A 655 2.08 44.02 -51.65
CA LYS A 655 0.71 44.07 -51.13
C LYS A 655 0.28 45.51 -50.82
N ASN A 656 -0.92 45.86 -51.23
CA ASN A 656 -1.57 47.13 -50.89
C ASN A 656 -2.59 46.87 -49.78
N ILE A 657 -2.47 47.59 -48.67
CA ILE A 657 -3.32 47.49 -47.49
C ILE A 657 -4.22 48.73 -47.44
N GLN A 658 -5.54 48.50 -47.58
CA GLN A 658 -6.56 49.55 -47.50
C GLN A 658 -6.89 49.84 -46.03
N ASN A 659 -6.24 50.82 -45.41
CA ASN A 659 -6.36 51.04 -43.97
C ASN A 659 -7.42 52.10 -43.63
N ARG A 660 -8.64 51.65 -43.33
CA ARG A 660 -9.81 52.53 -43.05
C ARG A 660 -10.12 52.75 -41.57
N GLN A 661 -9.30 52.21 -40.67
CA GLN A 661 -9.32 52.48 -39.23
C GLN A 661 -7.85 52.60 -38.76
N SER A 662 -7.56 53.49 -37.83
CA SER A 662 -6.17 53.84 -37.45
C SER A 662 -5.46 52.69 -36.71
N SER A 663 -5.01 51.66 -37.44
CA SER A 663 -4.20 50.56 -36.92
C SER A 663 -2.72 50.94 -36.76
N SER A 664 -2.05 50.26 -35.83
CA SER A 664 -0.59 50.30 -35.62
C SER A 664 0.10 48.96 -35.93
N VAL A 665 -0.66 47.93 -36.29
CA VAL A 665 -0.16 46.58 -36.64
C VAL A 665 -0.83 46.11 -37.92
N PHE A 666 -0.04 45.52 -38.81
CA PHE A 666 -0.47 44.99 -40.11
C PHE A 666 0.10 43.59 -40.32
N GLU A 667 -0.75 42.65 -40.71
CA GLU A 667 -0.38 41.26 -40.99
C GLU A 667 -0.45 40.98 -42.50
N LEU A 668 0.54 40.27 -43.02
CA LEU A 668 0.63 39.85 -44.41
C LEU A 668 1.00 38.38 -44.51
N ASP A 669 0.26 37.64 -45.34
CA ASP A 669 0.62 36.29 -45.74
C ASP A 669 1.90 36.31 -46.59
N ALA A 670 2.87 35.47 -46.20
CA ALA A 670 4.17 35.30 -46.84
C ALA A 670 4.53 33.83 -47.09
N ASN A 671 3.53 32.93 -47.19
CA ASN A 671 3.73 31.50 -47.48
C ASN A 671 4.59 31.22 -48.73
N ASP A 672 4.54 32.09 -49.74
CA ASP A 672 5.29 31.95 -51.01
C ASP A 672 6.71 32.57 -50.97
N ILE A 673 7.15 33.12 -49.84
CA ILE A 673 8.50 33.70 -49.68
C ILE A 673 9.45 32.63 -49.13
N PRO A 674 10.59 32.32 -49.80
CA PRO A 674 11.56 31.34 -49.31
C PRO A 674 12.19 31.70 -47.96
N GLN A 675 13.01 30.82 -47.40
CA GLN A 675 13.84 31.14 -46.23
C GLN A 675 15.08 31.97 -46.65
N GLY A 676 15.36 33.06 -45.93
CA GLY A 676 16.49 33.94 -46.23
C GLY A 676 16.33 35.36 -45.66
N SER A 677 17.29 36.24 -45.98
CA SER A 677 17.29 37.65 -45.60
C SER A 677 16.60 38.54 -46.64
N TYR A 678 15.76 39.48 -46.17
CA TYR A 678 14.88 40.28 -47.04
C TYR A 678 14.94 41.79 -46.78
N LEU A 679 14.71 42.55 -47.85
CA LEU A 679 14.50 43.99 -47.82
C LEU A 679 13.00 44.27 -47.89
N ILE A 680 12.45 44.90 -46.86
CA ILE A 680 11.02 45.22 -46.80
C ILE A 680 10.85 46.73 -46.91
N ARG A 681 10.21 47.15 -48.00
CA ARG A 681 9.90 48.55 -48.28
C ARG A 681 8.43 48.81 -47.97
N ILE A 682 8.19 49.75 -47.07
CA ILE A 682 6.88 50.19 -46.62
C ILE A 682 6.68 51.63 -47.12
N GLN A 683 5.64 51.84 -47.91
CA GLN A 683 5.29 53.12 -48.48
C GLN A 683 3.92 53.60 -47.96
N GLU A 684 3.90 54.81 -47.42
CA GLU A 684 2.73 55.48 -46.84
C GLU A 684 2.50 56.77 -47.65
N GLY A 685 1.55 56.74 -48.59
CA GLY A 685 1.42 57.79 -49.61
C GLY A 685 2.69 57.95 -50.44
N GLU A 686 3.29 59.15 -50.46
CA GLU A 686 4.57 59.41 -51.14
C GLU A 686 5.82 59.08 -50.28
N LYS A 687 5.65 58.79 -48.99
CA LYS A 687 6.78 58.53 -48.07
C LYS A 687 7.21 57.07 -48.17
N ASN A 688 8.52 56.85 -48.33
CA ASN A 688 9.10 55.51 -48.47
C ASN A 688 10.06 55.21 -47.31
N ASN A 689 9.86 54.08 -46.64
CA ASN A 689 10.74 53.54 -45.62
C ASN A 689 11.23 52.15 -46.06
N VAL A 690 12.49 51.83 -45.80
CA VAL A 690 13.07 50.51 -46.11
C VAL A 690 13.68 49.94 -44.83
N ILE A 691 13.13 48.81 -44.39
CA ILE A 691 13.62 48.02 -43.27
C ILE A 691 14.37 46.83 -43.85
N LYS A 692 15.57 46.55 -43.34
CA LYS A 692 16.23 45.27 -43.59
C LYS A 692 15.91 44.33 -42.44
N ILE A 693 15.23 43.22 -42.74
CA ILE A 693 15.10 42.11 -41.80
C ILE A 693 16.21 41.12 -42.13
N VAL A 694 17.05 40.84 -41.14
CA VAL A 694 17.88 39.63 -41.15
C VAL A 694 17.05 38.59 -40.41
N LYS A 695 16.57 37.60 -41.18
CA LYS A 695 16.04 36.34 -40.66
C LYS A 695 17.19 35.34 -40.75
#